data_AF-A0A6M4PJ99-F1
#
_entry.id   AF-A0A6M4PJ99-F1
#
_cell.length_a   1.000
_cell.length_b   1.000
_cell.length_c   1.000
_cell.angle_alpha   90.00
_cell.angle_beta   90.00
_cell.angle_gamma   90.00
#
_symmetry.space_group_name_H-M   'P 1'
#
loop_
_entity.id
_entity.type
_entity.pdbx_description
1 polymer ?
#
loop_
_entity_poly.entity_id
_entity_poly.type
_entity_poly.pdbx_seq_one_letter_code
_entity_poly.pdbx_strand_id
1 'polypeptide(L)'
;MAMTRWWRLLLPLLVLAAWAGGCGPAQARQRDAGTDCMSDGLRGSAVSATLRLEQHKRSTPRLTSDMTVRVPLRWPHARHLTFGEKSPQYRQAMRCLLLGDEVPGDRSEWRAHDPVVTATDTAVTVRYVAYNWITSENPVLVGPWQVIPTGRTWMVYLWPPTLQTVRWQRIEVDLGGLSFNDLVEHASLSTENHLVWKNTLPDEVQVEVDPPWQRLLPMKLGQSLWATAGIASWWVCASILIVVAALRAEPAEAATGPGAARRPEPDEEAQRSTADAPDAVSGQDVSFTRTLLEWAGLSAGVALALLLFVPQDRFSPRSHALLCIPAGVALVFAARPWSPGASRTPAGAGPDAPARPADSRRRQALAVMAATCAVAGTGLLVIVAHDVFGLPAGLGAKTTTAFGRFGLALLGLVTVWLWLAAMAAWAWRFVREGGLLHGRRWTRCWDDDPVRCVAVAGSLLAAVAVALFVCAWWVNERRWKRVNWLAEQPDPAAHDAALSQMFANFFYTDLRWLFAYSWVLTGIALLALLRFRSRATGAPGHQGHERFPLGPSKPDLLLTVSLFAFFVGVRAARFAGAGALYGVWLGLNILALYALLALGRRWSVLSRLGEPFRRVRLGGERDRSELLEKARQYRNANHQMHLLNQGHAGQVTGEQLEEKLNQLHQWVVTAYEGDDPPEHISVLDIALAWGPEGHWWSNAVRAARLAFWFGTPATALLVYYEAQDSYARQQALYSPIGLPEFIADLVLYQLGWAVAGFTLGALWRLLPGHRSQGRAWLLTAAYGIPAVLAAALIHLMDTDPRQLLLYAALLLAVLTLTSVWMDLATFQRERKYWPSGFGLLLSIHQLHGLSVGVTWMLAQLVAIVTIFKSLTH
;
A
#
# COMPACT_ATOMS: atom_id res chain seq x y z
N MET A 1 -20.89 33.44 1.09
CA MET A 1 -20.00 34.18 0.16
C MET A 1 -18.56 34.09 0.69
N ALA A 2 -17.56 34.16 -0.19
CA ALA A 2 -16.14 33.81 0.02
C ALA A 2 -15.80 32.30 -0.07
N MET A 3 -15.95 31.74 -1.28
CA MET A 3 -15.29 30.48 -1.66
C MET A 3 -15.07 30.46 -3.18
N THR A 4 -14.30 31.43 -3.66
CA THR A 4 -13.83 31.50 -5.05
C THR A 4 -12.38 31.94 -5.00
N ARG A 5 -11.44 31.09 -5.46
CA ARG A 5 -10.09 31.41 -6.01
C ARG A 5 -9.02 30.31 -5.88
N TRP A 6 -9.36 29.02 -5.72
CA TRP A 6 -8.33 27.96 -5.86
C TRP A 6 -8.11 27.54 -7.33
N TRP A 7 -9.11 27.66 -8.19
CA TRP A 7 -8.97 27.38 -9.63
C TRP A 7 -8.16 28.42 -10.42
N ARG A 8 -7.97 29.64 -9.90
CA ARG A 8 -7.14 30.66 -10.56
C ARG A 8 -5.63 30.42 -10.41
N LEU A 9 -5.21 29.45 -9.58
CA LEU A 9 -3.81 29.03 -9.44
C LEU A 9 -3.42 27.90 -10.41
N LEU A 10 -4.38 27.17 -10.97
CA LEU A 10 -4.12 26.11 -11.95
C LEU A 10 -3.81 26.65 -13.35
N LEU A 11 -4.41 27.79 -13.72
CA LEU A 11 -4.17 28.43 -15.02
C LEU A 11 -2.74 28.98 -15.20
N PRO A 12 -2.10 29.67 -14.23
CA PRO A 12 -0.71 30.10 -14.37
C PRO A 12 0.29 28.93 -14.35
N LEU A 13 -0.06 27.79 -13.73
CA LEU A 13 0.77 26.58 -13.71
C LEU A 13 0.79 25.87 -15.08
N LEU A 14 -0.33 25.88 -15.81
CA LEU A 14 -0.41 25.41 -17.20
C LEU A 14 0.27 26.37 -18.19
N VAL A 15 0.24 27.68 -17.93
CA VAL A 15 0.93 28.67 -18.76
C VAL A 15 2.46 28.67 -18.52
N LEU A 16 2.92 28.38 -17.30
CA LEU A 16 4.34 28.16 -16.99
C LEU A 16 4.90 26.88 -17.67
N ALA A 17 4.08 25.84 -17.82
CA ALA A 17 4.45 24.64 -18.58
C ALA A 17 4.50 24.90 -20.10
N ALA A 18 3.69 25.83 -20.62
CA ALA A 18 3.71 26.22 -22.04
C ALA A 18 4.84 27.20 -22.39
N TRP A 19 5.29 28.04 -21.44
CA TRP A 19 6.38 29.01 -21.66
C TRP A 19 7.80 28.43 -21.49
N ALA A 20 7.94 27.23 -20.90
CA ALA A 20 9.23 26.53 -20.84
C ALA A 20 9.63 25.84 -22.17
N GLY A 21 8.75 25.83 -23.18
CA GLY A 21 9.02 25.32 -24.54
C GLY A 21 9.60 26.35 -25.51
N GLY A 22 10.21 27.43 -25.00
CA GLY A 22 10.84 28.46 -25.82
C GLY A 22 11.95 27.89 -26.71
N CYS A 23 11.77 28.02 -28.02
CA CYS A 23 12.74 27.66 -29.06
C CYS A 23 14.13 28.23 -28.72
N GLY A 24 15.08 27.36 -28.41
CA GLY A 24 16.49 27.70 -28.47
C GLY A 24 16.89 27.92 -29.94
N PRO A 25 17.68 28.97 -30.26
CA PRO A 25 18.18 29.15 -31.61
C PRO A 25 19.03 27.92 -32.01
N ALA A 26 18.82 27.43 -33.23
CA ALA A 26 19.64 26.39 -33.82
C ALA A 26 21.08 26.90 -33.94
N GLN A 27 21.93 26.58 -32.97
CA GLN A 27 23.36 26.79 -33.06
C GLN A 27 23.97 25.71 -33.94
N ALA A 28 24.73 26.18 -34.94
CA ALA A 28 25.39 25.34 -35.92
C ALA A 28 26.35 24.36 -35.23
N ARG A 29 26.20 23.10 -35.65
CA ARG A 29 26.97 21.93 -35.26
C ARG A 29 28.46 22.16 -35.54
N GLN A 30 29.24 22.42 -34.51
CA GLN A 30 30.67 22.11 -34.54
C GLN A 30 30.78 20.72 -33.94
N ARG A 31 30.94 19.70 -34.80
CA ARG A 31 31.44 18.40 -34.36
C ARG A 31 32.79 18.69 -33.73
N ASP A 32 32.89 18.59 -32.42
CA ASP A 32 34.20 18.54 -31.80
C ASP A 32 34.92 17.31 -32.37
N ALA A 33 35.99 17.61 -33.09
CA ALA A 33 37.04 16.69 -33.46
C ALA A 33 37.46 15.91 -32.22
N GLY A 34 37.79 14.63 -32.39
CA GLY A 34 38.11 13.70 -31.31
C GLY A 34 38.85 14.37 -30.15
N THR A 35 38.21 14.37 -28.97
CA THR A 35 38.86 14.78 -27.73
C THR A 35 39.82 13.68 -27.36
N ASP A 36 41.03 13.73 -27.92
CA ASP A 36 42.13 12.86 -27.53
C ASP A 36 42.43 13.14 -26.05
N CYS A 37 41.99 12.25 -25.17
CA CYS A 37 42.21 12.36 -23.74
C CYS A 37 43.69 12.23 -23.35
N MET A 38 44.58 11.98 -24.33
CA MET A 38 46.04 11.93 -24.20
C MET A 38 46.45 11.09 -22.99
N SER A 39 45.89 9.88 -22.91
CA SER A 39 46.06 8.94 -21.80
C SER A 39 47.53 8.57 -21.57
N ASP A 40 48.38 8.66 -22.60
CA ASP A 40 49.83 8.49 -22.47
C ASP A 40 50.50 9.44 -21.47
N GLY A 41 49.95 10.65 -21.28
CA GLY A 41 50.43 11.60 -20.26
C GLY A 41 50.26 11.09 -18.82
N LEU A 42 49.36 10.12 -18.61
CA LEU A 42 49.03 9.54 -17.30
C LEU A 42 49.99 8.42 -16.85
N ARG A 43 50.95 7.98 -17.67
CA ARG A 43 51.90 6.89 -17.30
C ARG A 43 52.70 7.12 -16.01
N GLY A 44 52.78 8.37 -15.54
CA GLY A 44 53.48 8.76 -14.31
C GLY A 44 52.56 8.89 -13.10
N SER A 45 51.28 8.54 -13.27
CA SER A 45 50.29 8.62 -12.22
C SER A 45 50.43 7.44 -11.27
N ALA A 46 49.98 7.66 -10.04
CA ALA A 46 49.84 6.61 -9.05
C ALA A 46 48.37 6.45 -8.70
N VAL A 47 47.86 5.23 -8.78
CA VAL A 47 46.44 4.92 -8.54
C VAL A 47 46.31 3.96 -7.37
N SER A 48 45.32 4.20 -6.52
CA SER A 48 44.83 3.20 -5.57
C SER A 48 43.32 3.09 -5.71
N ALA A 49 42.78 1.86 -5.71
CA ALA A 49 41.34 1.66 -5.62
C ALA A 49 40.99 0.60 -4.60
N THR A 50 39.85 0.82 -3.96
CA THR A 50 39.23 -0.12 -3.05
C THR A 50 37.82 -0.43 -3.55
N LEU A 51 37.43 -1.69 -3.47
CA LEU A 51 36.05 -2.14 -3.63
C LEU A 51 35.58 -2.73 -2.30
N ARG A 52 34.41 -2.30 -1.83
CA ARG A 52 33.78 -2.82 -0.63
C ARG A 52 32.39 -3.33 -0.96
N LEU A 53 32.13 -4.57 -0.58
CA LEU A 53 30.82 -5.20 -0.71
C LEU A 53 30.11 -5.25 0.65
N GLU A 54 29.08 -4.42 0.80
CA GLU A 54 28.23 -4.40 1.98
C GLU A 54 26.97 -5.24 1.75
N GLN A 55 26.91 -6.43 2.36
CA GLN A 55 25.80 -7.37 2.19
C GLN A 55 25.03 -7.68 3.48
N HIS A 56 25.72 -7.75 4.63
CA HIS A 56 25.13 -8.20 5.89
C HIS A 56 24.02 -7.26 6.35
N LYS A 57 22.89 -7.83 6.81
CA LYS A 57 21.72 -7.09 7.31
C LYS A 57 21.10 -6.09 6.31
N ARG A 58 21.45 -6.17 5.02
CA ARG A 58 20.84 -5.37 3.95
C ARG A 58 19.92 -6.24 3.09
N SER A 59 18.81 -5.68 2.63
CA SER A 59 17.93 -6.35 1.66
C SER A 59 18.55 -6.44 0.27
N THR A 60 19.39 -5.48 -0.10
CA THR A 60 20.09 -5.41 -1.39
C THR A 60 21.58 -5.14 -1.16
N PRO A 61 22.49 -5.98 -1.70
CA PRO A 61 23.93 -5.77 -1.58
C PRO A 61 24.35 -4.43 -2.20
N ARG A 62 25.20 -3.68 -1.48
CA ARG A 62 25.75 -2.41 -1.94
C ARG A 62 27.23 -2.57 -2.23
N LEU A 63 27.64 -2.13 -3.42
CA LEU A 63 29.03 -2.01 -3.83
C LEU A 63 29.47 -0.56 -3.65
N THR A 64 30.58 -0.34 -2.97
CA THR A 64 31.19 1.00 -2.83
C THR A 64 32.61 0.93 -3.36
N SER A 65 32.96 1.85 -4.26
CA SER A 65 34.31 2.04 -4.78
C SER A 65 34.89 3.35 -4.26
N ASP A 66 36.10 3.31 -3.69
CA ASP A 66 36.91 4.50 -3.36
C ASP A 66 38.22 4.41 -4.14
N MET A 67 38.41 5.35 -5.07
CA MET A 67 39.57 5.44 -5.95
C MET A 67 40.29 6.76 -5.72
N THR A 68 41.61 6.72 -5.57
CA THR A 68 42.47 7.89 -5.49
C THR A 68 43.49 7.86 -6.61
N VAL A 69 43.55 8.93 -7.40
CA VAL A 69 44.46 9.08 -8.54
C VAL A 69 45.36 10.30 -8.31
N ARG A 70 46.68 10.08 -8.26
CA ARG A 70 47.67 11.16 -8.26
C ARG A 70 48.16 11.40 -9.68
N VAL A 71 47.67 12.47 -10.28
CA VAL A 71 47.90 12.85 -11.67
C VAL A 71 49.13 13.79 -11.76
N PRO A 72 50.10 13.52 -12.64
CA PRO A 72 51.26 14.38 -12.82
C PRO A 72 50.89 15.65 -13.58
N LEU A 73 51.50 16.79 -13.23
CA LEU A 73 51.24 18.08 -13.89
C LEU A 73 51.59 18.12 -15.39
N ARG A 74 52.36 17.14 -15.87
CA ARG A 74 52.70 16.98 -17.29
C ARG A 74 51.51 16.55 -18.15
N TRP A 75 50.46 15.98 -17.55
CA TRP A 75 49.23 15.67 -18.29
C TRP A 75 48.49 16.97 -18.59
N PRO A 76 48.16 17.29 -19.85
CA PRO A 76 47.64 18.62 -20.23
C PRO A 76 46.37 19.04 -19.48
N HIS A 77 45.52 18.08 -19.11
CA HIS A 77 44.28 18.34 -18.38
C HIS A 77 44.46 18.42 -16.85
N ALA A 78 45.67 18.19 -16.31
CA ALA A 78 45.90 18.18 -14.87
C ALA A 78 45.55 19.51 -14.19
N ARG A 79 45.85 20.64 -14.84
CA ARG A 79 45.50 21.97 -14.32
C ARG A 79 43.98 22.20 -14.28
N HIS A 80 43.24 21.68 -15.24
CA HIS A 80 41.80 21.85 -15.33
C HIS A 80 41.05 21.10 -14.22
N LEU A 81 41.64 20.05 -13.64
CA LEU A 81 41.07 19.37 -12.47
C LEU A 81 40.95 20.30 -11.24
N THR A 82 41.73 21.38 -11.19
CA THR A 82 41.68 22.36 -10.09
C THR A 82 40.66 23.48 -10.31
N PHE A 83 40.00 23.51 -11.47
CA PHE A 83 38.97 24.50 -11.76
C PHE A 83 37.68 24.16 -11.02
N GLY A 84 36.74 25.11 -10.95
CA GLY A 84 35.45 24.87 -10.30
C GLY A 84 34.71 23.69 -10.93
N GLU A 85 34.02 22.90 -10.11
CA GLU A 85 33.36 21.63 -10.47
C GLU A 85 32.34 21.74 -11.62
N LYS A 86 31.79 22.94 -11.83
CA LYS A 86 30.83 23.24 -12.89
C LYS A 86 31.46 23.76 -14.18
N SER A 87 32.77 24.01 -14.19
CA SER A 87 33.46 24.51 -15.37
C SER A 87 33.55 23.43 -16.45
N PRO A 88 33.42 23.80 -17.73
CA PRO A 88 33.51 22.84 -18.84
C PRO A 88 34.88 22.14 -18.85
N GLN A 89 35.96 22.88 -18.57
CA GLN A 89 37.32 22.33 -18.54
C GLN A 89 37.50 21.30 -17.43
N TYR A 90 36.94 21.54 -16.23
CA TYR A 90 36.97 20.55 -15.14
C TYR A 90 36.23 19.27 -15.54
N ARG A 91 35.03 19.38 -16.11
CA ARG A 91 34.23 18.22 -16.51
C ARG A 91 34.91 17.42 -17.61
N GLN A 92 35.52 18.09 -18.59
CA GLN A 92 36.29 17.45 -19.64
C GLN A 92 37.51 16.71 -19.06
N ALA A 93 38.28 17.35 -18.18
CA ALA A 93 39.42 16.74 -17.53
C ALA A 93 39.00 15.53 -16.67
N MET A 94 37.93 15.67 -15.89
CA MET A 94 37.41 14.58 -15.06
C MET A 94 36.83 13.44 -15.91
N ARG A 95 36.18 13.74 -17.04
CA ARG A 95 35.74 12.75 -18.03
C ARG A 95 36.92 11.98 -18.60
N CYS A 96 37.95 12.67 -19.07
CA CYS A 96 39.14 12.02 -19.60
C CYS A 96 39.91 11.22 -18.54
N LEU A 97 39.79 11.58 -17.26
CA LEU A 97 40.39 10.81 -16.19
C LEU A 97 39.61 9.54 -15.84
N LEU A 98 38.27 9.61 -15.78
CA LEU A 98 37.42 8.53 -15.26
C LEU A 98 36.80 7.62 -16.34
N LEU A 99 36.42 8.20 -17.48
CA LEU A 99 35.68 7.54 -18.56
C LEU A 99 36.51 7.37 -19.83
N GLY A 100 37.44 8.29 -20.10
CA GLY A 100 38.23 8.30 -21.34
C GLY A 100 37.33 8.47 -22.56
N ASP A 101 37.42 7.49 -23.46
CA ASP A 101 36.65 7.45 -24.70
C ASP A 101 35.24 6.86 -24.52
N GLU A 102 34.90 6.34 -23.32
CA GLU A 102 33.53 5.91 -23.03
C GLU A 102 32.55 7.09 -23.17
N VAL A 103 31.34 6.77 -23.63
CA VAL A 103 30.27 7.76 -23.82
C VAL A 103 29.68 8.11 -22.45
N PRO A 104 29.62 9.40 -22.06
CA PRO A 104 28.86 9.83 -20.89
C PRO A 104 27.42 9.36 -21.02
N GLY A 105 26.89 8.70 -19.99
CA GLY A 105 25.56 8.07 -20.09
C GLY A 105 25.56 6.58 -19.75
N ASP A 106 26.68 5.89 -19.99
CA ASP A 106 26.73 4.43 -19.87
C ASP A 106 26.83 3.95 -18.41
N ARG A 107 27.42 4.77 -17.53
CA ARG A 107 27.58 4.44 -16.10
C ARG A 107 26.41 4.93 -15.25
N SER A 108 25.76 3.99 -14.56
CA SER A 108 24.59 4.25 -13.72
C SER A 108 24.89 4.44 -12.23
N GLU A 109 26.17 4.55 -11.88
CA GLU A 109 26.66 4.66 -10.51
C GLU A 109 26.17 5.92 -9.77
N TRP A 110 26.20 5.82 -8.45
CA TRP A 110 25.79 6.86 -7.53
C TRP A 110 26.99 7.48 -6.83
N ARG A 111 26.86 8.75 -6.45
CA ARG A 111 27.87 9.50 -5.71
C ARG A 111 27.23 10.23 -4.55
N ALA A 112 27.94 10.30 -3.42
CA ALA A 112 27.50 11.07 -2.26
C ALA A 112 27.84 12.56 -2.42
N HIS A 113 28.97 12.85 -3.08
CA HIS A 113 29.48 14.19 -3.37
C HIS A 113 30.27 14.16 -4.68
N ASP A 114 30.60 15.34 -5.22
CA ASP A 114 31.50 15.46 -6.37
C ASP A 114 32.94 15.03 -6.00
N PRO A 115 33.78 14.63 -6.98
CA PRO A 115 35.15 14.19 -6.69
C PRO A 115 35.94 15.27 -5.95
N VAL A 116 36.70 14.88 -4.92
CA VAL A 116 37.50 15.82 -4.14
C VAL A 116 38.87 15.96 -4.81
N VAL A 117 39.21 17.18 -5.22
CA VAL A 117 40.50 17.48 -5.87
C VAL A 117 41.40 18.30 -4.95
N THR A 118 42.63 17.87 -4.80
CA THR A 118 43.68 18.58 -4.07
C THR A 118 44.91 18.73 -4.95
N ALA A 119 45.50 19.94 -4.97
CA ALA A 119 46.69 20.22 -5.77
C ALA A 119 47.91 20.39 -4.87
N THR A 120 49.04 19.90 -5.35
CA THR A 120 50.39 20.12 -4.78
C THR A 120 51.30 20.66 -5.88
N ASP A 121 52.48 21.14 -5.52
CA ASP A 121 53.45 21.71 -6.49
C ASP A 121 53.89 20.73 -7.58
N THR A 122 53.69 19.43 -7.38
CA THR A 122 54.19 18.37 -8.28
C THR A 122 53.08 17.53 -8.92
N ALA A 123 51.89 17.51 -8.35
CA ALA A 123 50.79 16.64 -8.78
C ALA A 123 49.42 17.13 -8.30
N VAL A 124 48.37 16.67 -8.99
CA VAL A 124 46.98 16.85 -8.58
C VAL A 124 46.42 15.50 -8.15
N THR A 125 45.86 15.44 -6.95
CA THR A 125 45.25 14.23 -6.38
C THR A 125 43.74 14.34 -6.47
N VAL A 126 43.11 13.36 -7.11
CA VAL A 126 41.66 13.23 -7.25
C VAL A 126 41.20 12.05 -6.42
N ARG A 127 40.24 12.27 -5.51
CA ARG A 127 39.55 11.20 -4.79
C ARG A 127 38.12 11.06 -5.32
N TYR A 128 37.81 9.86 -5.78
CA TYR A 128 36.53 9.50 -6.39
C TYR A 128 35.85 8.40 -5.58
N VAL A 129 34.67 8.70 -5.03
CA VAL A 129 33.86 7.72 -4.29
C VAL A 129 32.53 7.51 -4.99
N ALA A 130 32.28 6.29 -5.44
CA ALA A 130 31.05 5.88 -6.10
C ALA A 130 30.45 4.64 -5.46
N TYR A 131 29.15 4.42 -5.63
CA TYR A 131 28.48 3.22 -5.15
C TYR A 131 27.34 2.81 -6.08
N ASN A 132 26.95 1.54 -6.02
CA ASN A 132 25.78 1.01 -6.73
C ASN A 132 25.24 -0.24 -6.01
N TRP A 133 24.13 -0.79 -6.48
CA TRP A 133 23.50 -1.98 -5.90
C TRP A 133 23.43 -3.13 -6.89
N ILE A 134 23.51 -4.36 -6.38
CA ILE A 134 23.33 -5.57 -7.17
C ILE A 134 21.85 -5.96 -7.10
N THR A 135 21.07 -5.56 -8.12
CA THR A 135 19.60 -5.75 -8.15
C THR A 135 19.11 -6.74 -9.21
N SER A 136 19.92 -7.04 -10.21
CA SER A 136 19.57 -7.91 -11.34
C SER A 136 20.80 -8.68 -11.81
N GLU A 137 20.60 -9.63 -12.73
CA GLU A 137 21.68 -10.32 -13.45
C GLU A 137 22.45 -9.42 -14.45
N ASN A 138 22.15 -8.12 -14.51
CA ASN A 138 22.87 -7.22 -15.40
C ASN A 138 24.24 -6.83 -14.80
N PRO A 139 25.26 -6.58 -15.65
CA PRO A 139 26.53 -6.05 -15.19
C PRO A 139 26.35 -4.73 -14.42
N VAL A 140 27.02 -4.62 -13.28
CA VAL A 140 27.04 -3.43 -12.43
C VAL A 140 28.41 -2.78 -12.52
N LEU A 141 28.44 -1.53 -12.97
CA LEU A 141 29.66 -0.71 -13.04
C LEU A 141 29.72 0.26 -11.86
N VAL A 142 30.84 0.30 -11.14
CA VAL A 142 31.11 1.22 -10.01
C VAL A 142 32.59 1.59 -9.98
N GLY A 143 32.92 2.86 -10.20
CA GLY A 143 34.29 3.31 -10.32
C GLY A 143 35.02 2.50 -11.40
N PRO A 144 36.28 2.06 -11.18
CA PRO A 144 36.98 1.22 -12.13
C PRO A 144 36.53 -0.26 -12.11
N TRP A 145 35.46 -0.61 -11.40
CA TRP A 145 35.05 -2.00 -11.19
C TRP A 145 33.82 -2.38 -12.03
N GLN A 146 33.84 -3.62 -12.52
CA GLN A 146 32.70 -4.25 -13.17
C GLN A 146 32.35 -5.55 -12.44
N VAL A 147 31.11 -5.68 -12.00
CA VAL A 147 30.58 -6.89 -11.37
C VAL A 147 29.56 -7.52 -12.30
N ILE A 148 29.83 -8.75 -12.74
CA ILE A 148 28.98 -9.50 -13.66
C ILE A 148 28.35 -10.68 -12.90
N PRO A 149 27.03 -10.68 -12.67
CA PRO A 149 26.36 -11.81 -12.05
C PRO A 149 26.24 -12.97 -13.05
N THR A 150 26.92 -14.09 -12.78
CA THR A 150 26.97 -15.29 -13.63
C THR A 150 26.11 -16.41 -13.07
N GLY A 151 24.82 -16.12 -12.79
CA GLY A 151 23.76 -17.08 -12.41
C GLY A 151 23.92 -17.85 -11.08
N ARG A 152 25.12 -18.27 -10.72
CA ARG A 152 25.51 -18.91 -9.45
C ARG A 152 26.63 -18.14 -8.75
N THR A 153 27.50 -17.47 -9.50
CA THR A 153 28.64 -16.72 -8.97
C THR A 153 28.57 -15.25 -9.39
N TRP A 154 29.37 -14.40 -8.76
CA TRP A 154 29.58 -13.01 -9.18
C TRP A 154 31.02 -12.84 -9.59
N MET A 155 31.24 -12.40 -10.82
CA MET A 155 32.57 -12.14 -11.33
C MET A 155 32.91 -10.66 -11.13
N VAL A 156 33.96 -10.37 -10.37
CA VAL A 156 34.45 -9.02 -10.10
C VAL A 156 35.71 -8.78 -10.93
N TYR A 157 35.65 -7.77 -11.79
CA TYR A 157 36.74 -7.35 -12.66
C TYR A 157 37.17 -5.92 -12.33
N LEU A 158 38.47 -5.68 -12.33
CA LEU A 158 39.00 -4.33 -12.40
C LEU A 158 39.12 -3.95 -13.88
N TRP A 159 38.32 -2.99 -14.33
CA TRP A 159 38.29 -2.52 -15.71
C TRP A 159 38.30 -0.98 -15.75
N PRO A 160 39.48 -0.35 -15.59
CA PRO A 160 39.62 1.10 -15.70
C PRO A 160 39.67 1.50 -17.19
N PRO A 161 38.85 2.43 -17.68
CA PRO A 161 38.85 2.77 -19.12
C PRO A 161 40.12 3.48 -19.58
N THR A 162 40.71 4.30 -18.72
CA THR A 162 41.79 5.25 -19.02
C THR A 162 43.12 4.92 -18.34
N LEU A 163 43.07 4.12 -17.27
CA LEU A 163 44.20 3.87 -16.37
C LEU A 163 44.81 2.47 -16.56
N GLN A 164 44.59 1.84 -17.73
CA GLN A 164 45.03 0.48 -18.04
C GLN A 164 46.56 0.34 -18.04
N THR A 165 47.28 1.38 -18.48
CA THR A 165 48.74 1.37 -18.62
C THR A 165 49.47 2.03 -17.45
N VAL A 166 48.74 2.38 -16.39
CA VAL A 166 49.26 3.12 -15.23
C VAL A 166 49.66 2.15 -14.12
N ARG A 167 50.69 2.49 -13.34
CA ARG A 167 51.11 1.70 -12.18
C ARG A 167 50.14 1.87 -11.01
N TRP A 168 49.54 0.77 -10.57
CA TRP A 168 48.64 0.75 -9.41
C TRP A 168 49.45 0.50 -8.13
N GLN A 169 49.41 1.44 -7.20
CA GLN A 169 50.12 1.32 -5.92
C GLN A 169 49.47 0.26 -5.02
N ARG A 170 48.15 0.27 -4.95
CA ARG A 170 47.36 -0.62 -4.10
C ARG A 170 45.97 -0.83 -4.68
N ILE A 171 45.60 -2.09 -4.91
CA ILE A 171 44.25 -2.51 -5.25
C ILE A 171 43.76 -3.35 -4.08
N GLU A 172 42.56 -3.05 -3.57
CA GLU A 172 41.99 -3.72 -2.41
C GLU A 172 40.54 -4.12 -2.68
N VAL A 173 40.20 -5.38 -2.40
CA VAL A 173 38.84 -5.90 -2.53
C VAL A 173 38.43 -6.50 -1.20
N ASP A 174 37.47 -5.84 -0.55
CA ASP A 174 36.81 -6.30 0.67
C ASP A 174 35.43 -6.86 0.29
N LEU A 175 35.29 -8.19 0.43
CA LEU A 175 34.10 -8.93 0.03
C LEU A 175 33.05 -9.01 1.14
N GLY A 176 33.28 -8.35 2.29
CA GLY A 176 32.30 -8.27 3.37
C GLY A 176 31.88 -9.65 3.90
N GLY A 177 32.83 -10.60 3.98
CA GLY A 177 32.63 -11.94 4.51
C GLY A 177 32.19 -13.03 3.52
N LEU A 178 32.27 -12.77 2.21
CA LEU A 178 32.05 -13.83 1.20
C LEU A 178 33.30 -14.65 0.94
N SER A 179 33.08 -15.95 0.72
CA SER A 179 34.08 -16.82 0.11
C SER A 179 34.32 -16.44 -1.34
N PHE A 180 35.54 -16.64 -1.79
CA PHE A 180 35.96 -16.31 -3.15
C PHE A 180 36.99 -17.30 -3.66
N ASN A 181 37.09 -17.38 -4.98
CA ASN A 181 38.22 -17.97 -5.68
C ASN A 181 38.94 -16.85 -6.45
N ASP A 182 40.20 -16.62 -6.11
CA ASP A 182 41.08 -15.76 -6.91
C ASP A 182 41.50 -16.56 -8.14
N LEU A 183 40.90 -16.27 -9.30
CA LEU A 183 41.13 -17.04 -10.52
C LEU A 183 42.51 -16.81 -11.13
N VAL A 184 43.15 -15.72 -10.75
CA VAL A 184 44.48 -15.36 -11.26
C VAL A 184 45.54 -15.85 -10.26
N GLU A 185 45.26 -15.94 -8.95
CA GLU A 185 46.21 -16.29 -7.87
C GLU A 185 47.40 -15.32 -7.74
N HIS A 186 47.19 -14.03 -8.03
CA HIS A 186 48.26 -13.01 -8.00
C HIS A 186 48.15 -12.02 -6.83
N ALA A 187 47.23 -12.24 -5.89
CA ALA A 187 47.08 -11.37 -4.73
C ALA A 187 48.34 -11.38 -3.84
N SER A 188 48.90 -10.19 -3.60
CA SER A 188 50.06 -10.01 -2.71
C SER A 188 49.73 -10.29 -1.24
N LEU A 189 48.47 -10.15 -0.86
CA LEU A 189 47.91 -10.56 0.42
C LEU A 189 46.51 -11.09 0.16
N SER A 190 46.23 -12.29 0.67
CA SER A 190 44.91 -12.89 0.63
C SER A 190 44.56 -13.36 2.04
N THR A 191 43.40 -12.93 2.53
CA THR A 191 42.78 -13.41 3.78
C THR A 191 41.43 -14.03 3.44
N GLU A 192 40.65 -14.49 4.43
CA GLU A 192 39.37 -15.17 4.19
C GLU A 192 38.34 -14.37 3.38
N ASN A 193 38.37 -13.03 3.43
CA ASN A 193 37.39 -12.16 2.75
C ASN A 193 37.98 -10.87 2.16
N HIS A 194 39.31 -10.73 2.17
CA HIS A 194 40.00 -9.52 1.77
C HIS A 194 41.24 -9.82 0.95
N LEU A 195 41.35 -9.14 -0.19
CA LEU A 195 42.40 -9.32 -1.18
C LEU A 195 43.12 -8.00 -1.44
N VAL A 196 44.45 -8.05 -1.51
CA VAL A 196 45.28 -6.88 -1.80
C VAL A 196 46.33 -7.21 -2.86
N TRP A 197 46.42 -6.36 -3.87
CA TRP A 197 47.51 -6.34 -4.85
C TRP A 197 48.33 -5.05 -4.68
N LYS A 198 49.65 -5.16 -4.77
CA LYS A 198 50.58 -4.02 -4.64
C LYS A 198 51.47 -3.95 -5.87
N ASN A 199 51.60 -2.76 -6.45
CA ASN A 199 52.45 -2.51 -7.61
C ASN A 199 52.13 -3.37 -8.85
N THR A 200 50.86 -3.74 -9.05
CA THR A 200 50.41 -4.59 -10.17
C THR A 200 49.81 -3.79 -11.32
N LEU A 201 49.58 -4.45 -12.45
CA LEU A 201 48.82 -3.91 -13.57
C LEU A 201 47.31 -4.14 -13.35
N PRO A 202 46.43 -3.32 -13.96
CA PRO A 202 44.99 -3.38 -13.68
C PRO A 202 44.28 -4.59 -14.28
N ASP A 203 44.74 -5.14 -15.41
CA ASP A 203 44.06 -6.24 -16.11
C ASP A 203 44.21 -7.61 -15.39
N GLU A 204 45.00 -7.65 -14.33
CA GLU A 204 45.37 -8.86 -13.58
C GLU A 204 44.38 -9.21 -12.45
N VAL A 205 43.31 -8.42 -12.23
CA VAL A 205 42.38 -8.63 -11.10
C VAL A 205 41.05 -9.21 -11.58
N GLN A 206 40.87 -10.51 -11.30
CA GLN A 206 39.62 -11.24 -11.55
C GLN A 206 39.28 -12.11 -10.35
N VAL A 207 38.17 -11.81 -9.68
CA VAL A 207 37.74 -12.54 -8.49
C VAL A 207 36.38 -13.16 -8.74
N GLU A 208 36.28 -14.47 -8.59
CA GLU A 208 35.01 -15.17 -8.56
C GLU A 208 34.51 -15.20 -7.12
N VAL A 209 33.33 -14.63 -6.90
CA VAL A 209 32.70 -14.54 -5.58
C VAL A 209 31.49 -15.47 -5.56
N ASP A 210 31.39 -16.30 -4.53
CA ASP A 210 30.27 -17.20 -4.34
C ASP A 210 29.22 -16.53 -3.44
N PRO A 211 28.14 -15.93 -4.00
CA PRO A 211 27.08 -15.39 -3.18
C PRO A 211 26.33 -16.54 -2.48
N PRO A 212 25.96 -16.37 -1.21
CA PRO A 212 25.26 -17.39 -0.48
C PRO A 212 23.87 -17.59 -1.10
N TRP A 213 23.33 -18.82 -1.04
CA TRP A 213 22.06 -19.17 -1.68
C TRP A 213 20.90 -18.25 -1.23
N GLN A 214 20.99 -17.70 -0.01
CA GLN A 214 20.12 -16.68 0.56
C GLN A 214 19.96 -15.45 -0.36
N ARG A 215 21.00 -15.08 -1.12
CA ARG A 215 21.01 -13.92 -2.03
C ARG A 215 20.59 -14.28 -3.45
N LEU A 216 20.92 -15.48 -3.90
CA LEU A 216 20.54 -15.98 -5.23
C LEU A 216 19.03 -16.25 -5.32
N LEU A 217 18.41 -16.70 -4.22
CA LEU A 217 16.99 -17.09 -4.21
C LEU A 217 16.03 -15.91 -4.47
N PRO A 218 16.13 -14.74 -3.80
CA PRO A 218 15.33 -13.55 -4.13
C PRO A 218 15.53 -13.06 -5.55
N MET A 219 16.78 -13.06 -6.06
CA MET A 219 17.08 -12.63 -7.43
C MET A 219 16.36 -13.53 -8.45
N LYS A 220 16.42 -14.86 -8.27
CA LYS A 220 15.71 -15.83 -9.12
C LYS A 220 14.19 -15.74 -8.99
N LEU A 221 13.67 -15.54 -7.78
CA LEU A 221 12.23 -15.35 -7.55
C LEU A 221 11.73 -14.04 -8.16
N GLY A 222 12.54 -12.98 -8.12
CA GLY A 222 12.20 -11.65 -8.63
C GLY A 222 12.24 -11.52 -10.15
N GLN A 223 13.11 -12.28 -10.83
CA GLN A 223 13.25 -12.24 -12.30
C GLN A 223 12.43 -13.31 -13.05
N SER A 224 11.86 -14.30 -12.36
CA SER A 224 11.15 -15.43 -12.98
C SER A 224 9.63 -15.24 -13.07
N LEU A 225 8.97 -16.18 -13.78
CA LEU A 225 7.51 -16.35 -13.79
C LEU A 225 6.89 -16.41 -12.37
N TRP A 226 7.69 -16.70 -11.33
CA TRP A 226 7.24 -16.74 -9.94
C TRP A 226 6.87 -15.36 -9.36
N ALA A 227 7.58 -14.29 -9.74
CA ALA A 227 7.18 -12.93 -9.34
C ALA A 227 5.80 -12.58 -9.89
N THR A 228 5.54 -12.96 -11.14
CA THR A 228 4.24 -12.77 -11.78
C THR A 228 3.17 -13.74 -11.29
N ALA A 229 3.54 -15.00 -11.01
CA ALA A 229 2.65 -15.98 -10.40
C ALA A 229 2.24 -15.55 -8.98
N GLY A 230 3.12 -14.87 -8.25
CA GLY A 230 2.80 -14.25 -6.96
C GLY A 230 1.69 -13.22 -7.07
N ILE A 231 1.86 -12.24 -7.97
CA ILE A 231 0.84 -11.22 -8.26
C ILE A 231 -0.45 -11.88 -8.77
N ALA A 232 -0.38 -12.87 -9.66
CA ALA A 232 -1.56 -13.56 -10.16
C ALA A 232 -2.25 -14.42 -9.10
N SER A 233 -1.50 -15.14 -8.25
CA SER A 233 -2.03 -15.95 -7.15
C SER A 233 -2.85 -15.10 -6.19
N TRP A 234 -2.39 -13.88 -5.94
CA TRP A 234 -3.09 -12.89 -5.16
C TRP A 234 -4.45 -12.53 -5.75
N TRP A 235 -4.49 -12.22 -7.06
CA TRP A 235 -5.72 -11.92 -7.78
C TRP A 235 -6.68 -13.09 -7.82
N VAL A 236 -6.17 -14.30 -8.04
CA VAL A 236 -6.96 -15.54 -8.05
C VAL A 236 -7.58 -15.78 -6.67
N CYS A 237 -6.79 -15.70 -5.60
CA CYS A 237 -7.30 -15.85 -4.23
C CYS A 237 -8.35 -14.79 -3.89
N ALA A 238 -8.14 -13.53 -4.29
CA ALA A 238 -9.10 -12.45 -4.11
C ALA A 238 -10.43 -12.71 -4.86
N SER A 239 -10.35 -13.12 -6.12
CA SER A 239 -11.53 -13.49 -6.91
C SER A 239 -12.27 -14.67 -6.30
N ILE A 240 -11.57 -15.73 -5.86
CA ILE A 240 -12.18 -16.89 -5.19
C ILE A 240 -12.91 -16.45 -3.92
N LEU A 241 -12.31 -15.58 -3.10
CA LEU A 241 -12.95 -15.10 -1.87
C LEU A 241 -14.21 -14.29 -2.16
N ILE A 242 -14.21 -13.44 -3.19
CA ILE A 242 -15.41 -12.70 -3.62
C ILE A 242 -16.49 -13.67 -4.11
N VAL A 243 -16.13 -14.65 -4.93
CA VAL A 243 -17.08 -15.66 -5.45
C VAL A 243 -17.69 -16.46 -4.30
N VAL A 244 -16.87 -16.99 -3.40
CA VAL A 244 -17.35 -17.73 -2.21
C VAL A 244 -18.26 -16.86 -1.35
N ALA A 245 -17.92 -15.58 -1.17
CA ALA A 245 -18.75 -14.67 -0.40
C ALA A 245 -20.07 -14.31 -1.08
N ALA A 246 -20.07 -14.13 -2.40
CA ALA A 246 -21.27 -13.86 -3.20
C ALA A 246 -22.20 -15.07 -3.22
N LEU A 247 -21.67 -16.28 -3.46
CA LEU A 247 -22.46 -17.53 -3.44
C LEU A 247 -23.06 -17.82 -2.05
N ARG A 248 -22.33 -17.51 -0.97
CA ARG A 248 -22.85 -17.62 0.41
C ARG A 248 -23.72 -16.43 0.84
N ALA A 249 -23.97 -15.48 -0.06
CA ALA A 249 -24.94 -14.41 0.17
C ALA A 249 -26.33 -14.76 -0.39
N GLU A 250 -26.44 -15.80 -1.24
CA GLU A 250 -27.75 -16.26 -1.71
C GLU A 250 -28.53 -16.95 -0.56
N PRO A 251 -29.80 -16.60 -0.33
CA PRO A 251 -30.62 -17.24 0.69
C PRO A 251 -30.79 -18.74 0.40
N ALA A 252 -30.68 -19.57 1.43
CA ALA A 252 -30.78 -21.04 1.35
C ALA A 252 -32.18 -21.57 0.98
N GLU A 253 -33.14 -20.70 0.62
CA GLU A 253 -34.53 -21.08 0.34
C GLU A 253 -34.73 -21.65 -1.08
N ALA A 254 -33.78 -21.49 -2.00
CA ALA A 254 -33.88 -22.06 -3.35
C ALA A 254 -33.57 -23.57 -3.43
N ALA A 255 -33.09 -24.19 -2.34
CA ALA A 255 -32.67 -25.59 -2.33
C ALA A 255 -33.69 -26.57 -1.70
N THR A 256 -34.83 -26.10 -1.18
CA THR A 256 -35.88 -26.95 -0.61
C THR A 256 -37.23 -26.65 -1.23
N GLY A 257 -37.52 -27.29 -2.37
CA GLY A 257 -38.85 -27.37 -2.96
C GLY A 257 -38.81 -28.02 -4.35
N PRO A 258 -38.98 -29.35 -4.43
CA PRO A 258 -40.24 -29.81 -5.00
C PRO A 258 -40.79 -30.98 -4.17
N GLY A 259 -41.79 -30.72 -3.34
CA GLY A 259 -42.46 -31.74 -2.54
C GLY A 259 -43.91 -31.39 -2.30
N ALA A 260 -44.79 -32.21 -2.88
CA ALA A 260 -46.21 -32.35 -2.56
C ALA A 260 -47.17 -31.21 -2.96
N ALA A 261 -47.45 -31.11 -4.26
CA ALA A 261 -48.73 -30.57 -4.72
C ALA A 261 -49.85 -31.51 -4.26
N ARG A 262 -50.53 -31.14 -3.17
CA ARG A 262 -51.82 -31.72 -2.77
C ARG A 262 -52.88 -31.07 -3.65
N ARG A 263 -53.50 -31.88 -4.53
CA ARG A 263 -54.65 -31.53 -5.37
C ARG A 263 -55.84 -31.11 -4.48
N PRO A 264 -56.54 -30.02 -4.83
CA PRO A 264 -58.00 -30.01 -4.78
C PRO A 264 -58.56 -29.87 -6.20
N GLU A 265 -59.78 -30.39 -6.36
CA GLU A 265 -60.54 -30.49 -7.59
C GLU A 265 -61.00 -29.15 -8.20
N PRO A 266 -61.39 -29.15 -9.48
CA PRO A 266 -61.78 -27.96 -10.21
C PRO A 266 -63.25 -27.65 -9.98
N ASP A 267 -63.59 -26.39 -9.70
CA ASP A 267 -64.73 -25.71 -10.32
C ASP A 267 -64.77 -24.22 -9.92
N GLU A 268 -65.31 -23.42 -10.85
CA GLU A 268 -65.66 -22.00 -10.79
C GLU A 268 -64.60 -20.96 -11.21
N GLU A 269 -64.51 -20.77 -12.52
CA GLU A 269 -64.18 -19.49 -13.15
C GLU A 269 -65.22 -18.41 -12.79
N ALA A 270 -64.81 -17.33 -12.13
CA ALA A 270 -65.22 -15.95 -12.44
C ALA A 270 -64.49 -14.92 -11.55
N GLN A 271 -63.46 -14.30 -12.12
CA GLN A 271 -63.30 -12.84 -12.13
C GLN A 271 -63.15 -12.11 -10.77
N ARG A 272 -61.90 -11.90 -10.33
CA ARG A 272 -61.36 -10.57 -9.95
C ARG A 272 -59.89 -10.61 -9.51
N SER A 273 -59.12 -9.72 -10.13
CA SER A 273 -57.93 -9.06 -9.58
C SER A 273 -56.67 -9.91 -9.34
N THR A 274 -55.99 -10.24 -10.44
CA THR A 274 -54.55 -10.43 -10.47
C THR A 274 -53.83 -9.08 -10.33
N ALA A 275 -53.34 -8.75 -9.13
CA ALA A 275 -52.20 -7.88 -8.93
C ALA A 275 -51.83 -7.84 -7.44
N ASP A 276 -51.04 -8.81 -6.98
CA ASP A 276 -50.09 -8.58 -5.90
C ASP A 276 -48.96 -9.61 -6.03
N ALA A 277 -47.98 -9.26 -6.86
CA ALA A 277 -46.70 -9.95 -6.94
C ALA A 277 -45.72 -9.27 -5.97
N PRO A 278 -45.14 -9.96 -4.98
CA PRO A 278 -44.13 -9.39 -4.10
C PRO A 278 -42.74 -9.45 -4.77
N ASP A 279 -42.53 -8.72 -5.87
CA ASP A 279 -41.29 -8.86 -6.69
C ASP A 279 -40.23 -7.76 -6.50
N ALA A 280 -40.40 -6.82 -5.58
CA ALA A 280 -39.45 -5.70 -5.46
C ALA A 280 -38.22 -5.98 -4.56
N VAL A 281 -38.22 -7.05 -3.75
CA VAL A 281 -37.12 -7.33 -2.81
C VAL A 281 -36.11 -8.33 -3.37
N SER A 282 -36.56 -9.33 -4.14
CA SER A 282 -35.71 -10.38 -4.74
C SER A 282 -34.79 -9.85 -5.85
N GLY A 283 -35.25 -8.89 -6.65
CA GLY A 283 -34.48 -8.36 -7.79
C GLY A 283 -33.23 -7.54 -7.41
N GLN A 284 -33.18 -7.00 -6.19
CA GLN A 284 -32.07 -6.13 -5.75
C GLN A 284 -30.88 -6.92 -5.17
N ASP A 285 -31.16 -8.04 -4.50
CA ASP A 285 -30.14 -8.95 -3.95
C ASP A 285 -29.35 -9.67 -5.06
N VAL A 286 -30.04 -10.11 -6.12
CA VAL A 286 -29.43 -10.78 -7.29
C VAL A 286 -28.56 -9.81 -8.11
N SER A 287 -28.87 -8.51 -8.08
CA SER A 287 -28.11 -7.52 -8.85
C SER A 287 -26.70 -7.28 -8.31
N PHE A 288 -26.52 -7.23 -6.98
CA PHE A 288 -25.21 -6.94 -6.39
C PHE A 288 -24.27 -8.16 -6.39
N THR A 289 -24.79 -9.37 -6.16
CA THR A 289 -24.00 -10.60 -6.26
C THR A 289 -23.47 -10.79 -7.69
N ARG A 290 -24.29 -10.52 -8.70
CA ARG A 290 -23.87 -10.49 -10.12
C ARG A 290 -22.76 -9.49 -10.38
N THR A 291 -22.85 -8.26 -9.84
CA THR A 291 -21.77 -7.26 -9.93
C THR A 291 -20.44 -7.78 -9.38
N LEU A 292 -20.48 -8.47 -8.24
CA LEU A 292 -19.29 -9.05 -7.61
C LEU A 292 -18.69 -10.18 -8.44
N LEU A 293 -19.52 -11.04 -9.04
CA LEU A 293 -19.07 -12.09 -9.95
C LEU A 293 -18.47 -11.52 -11.25
N GLU A 294 -19.08 -10.47 -11.80
CA GLU A 294 -18.53 -9.74 -12.96
C GLU A 294 -17.13 -9.18 -12.64
N TRP A 295 -16.95 -8.55 -11.48
CA TRP A 295 -15.63 -8.07 -11.04
C TRP A 295 -14.64 -9.21 -10.81
N ALA A 296 -15.05 -10.31 -10.17
CA ALA A 296 -14.18 -11.45 -9.91
C ALA A 296 -13.70 -12.10 -11.22
N GLY A 297 -14.60 -12.25 -12.21
CA GLY A 297 -14.28 -12.75 -13.54
C GLY A 297 -13.36 -11.81 -14.31
N LEU A 298 -13.61 -10.50 -14.28
CA LEU A 298 -12.72 -9.50 -14.88
C LEU A 298 -11.34 -9.49 -14.22
N SER A 299 -11.28 -9.53 -12.89
CA SER A 299 -10.03 -9.59 -12.13
C SER A 299 -9.20 -10.83 -12.48
N ALA A 300 -9.86 -11.99 -12.60
CA ALA A 300 -9.20 -13.23 -13.04
C ALA A 300 -8.73 -13.14 -14.50
N GLY A 301 -9.55 -12.56 -15.39
CA GLY A 301 -9.19 -12.33 -16.78
C GLY A 301 -7.99 -11.41 -16.95
N VAL A 302 -7.89 -10.34 -16.14
CA VAL A 302 -6.73 -9.45 -16.18
C VAL A 302 -5.48 -10.12 -15.58
N ALA A 303 -5.63 -10.91 -14.51
CA ALA A 303 -4.52 -11.69 -13.97
C ALA A 303 -3.95 -12.67 -15.00
N LEU A 304 -4.83 -13.34 -15.75
CA LEU A 304 -4.45 -14.23 -16.85
C LEU A 304 -3.79 -13.46 -18.00
N ALA A 305 -4.34 -12.31 -18.40
CA ALA A 305 -3.75 -11.46 -19.43
C ALA A 305 -2.33 -11.03 -19.04
N LEU A 306 -2.11 -10.62 -17.79
CA LEU A 306 -0.77 -10.26 -17.32
C LEU A 306 0.19 -11.44 -17.36
N LEU A 307 -0.22 -12.65 -16.97
CA LEU A 307 0.65 -13.83 -17.10
C LEU A 307 1.02 -14.12 -18.56
N LEU A 308 0.14 -13.81 -19.51
CA LEU A 308 0.35 -14.10 -20.94
C LEU A 308 1.14 -12.99 -21.68
N PHE A 309 0.98 -11.72 -21.31
CA PHE A 309 1.58 -10.56 -22.02
C PHE A 309 2.90 -10.07 -21.41
N VAL A 310 3.44 -10.74 -20.39
CA VAL A 310 4.63 -10.29 -19.65
C VAL A 310 6.00 -10.40 -20.36
N PRO A 311 6.29 -11.27 -21.36
CA PRO A 311 7.60 -11.21 -22.00
C PRO A 311 7.75 -9.89 -22.78
N GLN A 312 8.46 -8.94 -22.15
CA GLN A 312 8.51 -7.51 -22.47
C GLN A 312 9.06 -7.19 -23.86
N ASP A 313 9.82 -8.10 -24.46
CA ASP A 313 10.56 -7.84 -25.70
C ASP A 313 9.78 -8.14 -26.99
N ARG A 314 8.54 -8.65 -26.91
CA ARG A 314 7.81 -9.12 -28.10
C ARG A 314 6.79 -8.14 -28.69
N PHE A 315 6.40 -7.08 -27.99
CA PHE A 315 5.28 -6.23 -28.40
C PHE A 315 5.65 -4.75 -28.59
N SER A 316 5.23 -4.18 -29.73
CA SER A 316 5.44 -2.75 -30.02
C SER A 316 4.58 -1.84 -29.11
N PRO A 317 4.99 -0.59 -28.84
CA PRO A 317 4.17 0.39 -28.11
C PRO A 317 2.77 0.57 -28.70
N ARG A 318 2.65 0.52 -30.03
CA ARG A 318 1.36 0.58 -30.74
C ARG A 318 0.43 -0.59 -30.41
N SER A 319 0.96 -1.81 -30.40
CA SER A 319 0.17 -3.01 -30.06
C SER A 319 -0.38 -2.90 -28.64
N HIS A 320 0.41 -2.40 -27.70
CA HIS A 320 -0.04 -2.19 -26.33
C HIS A 320 -1.12 -1.13 -26.22
N ALA A 321 -0.95 0.04 -26.87
CA ALA A 321 -1.94 1.10 -26.83
C ALA A 321 -3.29 0.67 -27.45
N LEU A 322 -3.25 -0.10 -28.54
CA LEU A 322 -4.43 -0.69 -29.18
C LEU A 322 -5.15 -1.71 -28.29
N LEU A 323 -4.46 -2.32 -27.32
CA LEU A 323 -5.07 -3.24 -26.37
C LEU A 323 -5.58 -2.49 -25.13
N CYS A 324 -4.80 -1.55 -24.61
CA CYS A 324 -5.07 -0.86 -23.34
C CYS A 324 -6.20 0.18 -23.43
N ILE A 325 -6.33 0.91 -24.54
CA ILE A 325 -7.40 1.92 -24.70
C ILE A 325 -8.78 1.25 -24.76
N PRO A 326 -9.03 0.26 -25.65
CA PRO A 326 -10.31 -0.44 -25.68
C PRO A 326 -10.60 -1.18 -24.38
N ALA A 327 -9.59 -1.79 -23.74
CA ALA A 327 -9.77 -2.44 -22.45
C ALA A 327 -10.22 -1.44 -21.36
N GLY A 328 -9.61 -0.26 -21.28
CA GLY A 328 -10.03 0.80 -20.36
C GLY A 328 -11.47 1.24 -20.60
N VAL A 329 -11.86 1.47 -21.85
CA VAL A 329 -13.25 1.81 -22.24
C VAL A 329 -14.21 0.70 -21.85
N ALA A 330 -13.88 -0.56 -22.17
CA ALA A 330 -14.68 -1.72 -21.84
C ALA A 330 -14.87 -1.86 -20.33
N LEU A 331 -13.83 -1.62 -19.53
CA LEU A 331 -13.91 -1.67 -18.06
C LEU A 331 -14.81 -0.55 -17.49
N VAL A 332 -14.75 0.67 -18.02
CA VAL A 332 -15.66 1.77 -17.63
C VAL A 332 -17.11 1.41 -17.94
N PHE A 333 -17.37 0.83 -19.11
CA PHE A 333 -18.72 0.46 -19.51
C PHE A 333 -19.24 -0.79 -18.79
N ALA A 334 -18.38 -1.76 -18.52
CA ALA A 334 -18.70 -2.92 -17.68
C ALA A 334 -19.02 -2.50 -16.26
N ALA A 335 -18.36 -1.46 -15.73
CA ALA A 335 -18.65 -0.91 -14.43
C ALA A 335 -20.06 -0.33 -14.34
N ARG A 336 -20.67 0.18 -15.44
CA ARG A 336 -22.04 0.75 -15.44
C ARG A 336 -22.33 1.66 -14.22
N PRO A 337 -21.56 2.74 -13.98
CA PRO A 337 -21.70 3.59 -12.78
C PRO A 337 -23.09 4.25 -12.61
N TRP A 338 -23.90 4.23 -13.66
CA TRP A 338 -25.31 4.65 -13.68
C TRP A 338 -26.30 3.54 -13.25
N SER A 339 -25.84 2.38 -12.76
CA SER A 339 -26.73 1.36 -12.17
C SER A 339 -27.43 1.90 -10.92
N PRO A 340 -28.73 1.59 -10.69
CA PRO A 340 -29.42 2.02 -9.49
C PRO A 340 -28.75 1.42 -8.24
N GLY A 341 -28.59 2.24 -7.20
CA GLY A 341 -28.12 1.79 -5.89
C GLY A 341 -29.23 1.17 -5.05
N ALA A 342 -28.88 0.72 -3.85
CA ALA A 342 -29.84 0.31 -2.82
C ALA A 342 -30.62 1.52 -2.26
N SER A 343 -31.46 2.15 -3.09
CA SER A 343 -32.39 3.20 -2.67
C SER A 343 -33.79 2.61 -2.62
N ARG A 344 -34.27 2.38 -1.39
CA ARG A 344 -35.65 1.98 -1.09
C ARG A 344 -36.57 3.13 -1.46
N THR A 345 -37.50 2.92 -2.38
CA THR A 345 -38.64 3.80 -2.59
C THR A 345 -39.42 3.85 -1.27
N PRO A 346 -39.68 5.03 -0.67
CA PRO A 346 -40.52 5.08 0.52
C PRO A 346 -41.90 4.53 0.16
N ALA A 347 -42.35 3.53 0.91
CA ALA A 347 -43.71 3.00 0.80
C ALA A 347 -44.68 4.15 1.09
N GLY A 348 -45.48 4.52 0.09
CA GLY A 348 -46.42 5.65 0.15
C GLY A 348 -46.28 6.69 -0.96
N ALA A 349 -45.39 6.51 -1.95
CA ALA A 349 -45.42 7.32 -3.16
C ALA A 349 -46.69 6.97 -3.97
N GLY A 350 -47.68 7.86 -3.95
CA GLY A 350 -48.92 7.71 -4.71
C GLY A 350 -48.68 7.61 -6.23
N PRO A 351 -49.68 7.13 -6.99
CA PRO A 351 -49.58 6.83 -8.42
C PRO A 351 -49.20 8.02 -9.34
N ASP A 352 -49.19 9.26 -8.81
CA ASP A 352 -48.88 10.47 -9.58
C ASP A 352 -47.42 10.97 -9.46
N ALA A 353 -46.51 10.16 -8.93
CA ALA A 353 -45.08 10.51 -8.95
C ALA A 353 -44.51 10.34 -10.38
N PRO A 354 -44.04 11.41 -11.06
CA PRO A 354 -43.57 11.30 -12.45
C PRO A 354 -42.38 10.34 -12.55
N ALA A 355 -42.26 9.64 -13.68
CA ALA A 355 -41.26 8.63 -14.07
C ALA A 355 -39.78 9.13 -14.08
N ARG A 356 -39.33 9.76 -12.99
CA ARG A 356 -38.01 10.37 -12.81
C ARG A 356 -36.79 9.44 -12.84
N PRO A 357 -36.84 8.11 -12.54
CA PRO A 357 -35.61 7.31 -12.47
C PRO A 357 -35.04 6.88 -13.83
N ALA A 358 -35.83 6.83 -14.90
CA ALA A 358 -35.36 6.41 -16.23
C ALA A 358 -34.56 7.52 -16.94
N ASP A 359 -35.04 8.76 -16.86
CA ASP A 359 -34.42 9.92 -17.54
C ASP A 359 -33.11 10.36 -16.89
N SER A 360 -33.00 10.30 -15.55
CA SER A 360 -31.74 10.57 -14.85
C SER A 360 -30.67 9.53 -15.20
N ARG A 361 -31.05 8.26 -15.31
CA ARG A 361 -30.17 7.16 -15.71
C ARG A 361 -29.66 7.33 -17.14
N ARG A 362 -30.53 7.69 -18.07
CA ARG A 362 -30.14 7.97 -19.47
C ARG A 362 -29.14 9.12 -19.54
N ARG A 363 -29.38 10.21 -18.80
CA ARG A 363 -28.45 11.35 -18.72
C ARG A 363 -27.10 10.97 -18.10
N GLN A 364 -27.09 10.17 -17.02
CA GLN A 364 -25.87 9.64 -16.40
C GLN A 364 -25.06 8.79 -17.38
N ALA A 365 -25.71 7.86 -18.08
CA ALA A 365 -25.06 6.99 -19.05
C ALA A 365 -24.48 7.81 -20.21
N LEU A 366 -25.24 8.74 -20.78
CA LEU A 366 -24.78 9.60 -21.88
C LEU A 366 -23.58 10.46 -21.47
N ALA A 367 -23.60 11.05 -20.26
CA ALA A 367 -22.47 11.86 -19.78
C ALA A 367 -21.17 11.05 -19.66
N VAL A 368 -21.24 9.85 -19.08
CA VAL A 368 -20.08 8.97 -18.93
C VAL A 368 -19.60 8.45 -20.28
N MET A 369 -20.51 8.00 -21.15
CA MET A 369 -20.18 7.51 -22.49
C MET A 369 -19.54 8.60 -23.34
N ALA A 370 -20.12 9.80 -23.38
CA ALA A 370 -19.58 10.92 -24.15
C ALA A 370 -18.16 11.29 -23.69
N ALA A 371 -17.93 11.43 -22.39
CA ALA A 371 -16.61 11.74 -21.84
C ALA A 371 -15.59 10.63 -22.15
N THR A 372 -15.97 9.36 -21.94
CA THR A 372 -15.08 8.21 -22.15
C THR A 372 -14.72 8.05 -23.64
N CYS A 373 -15.71 8.15 -24.53
CA CYS A 373 -15.50 8.05 -25.98
C CYS A 373 -14.69 9.24 -26.52
N ALA A 374 -14.89 10.46 -26.01
CA ALA A 374 -14.10 11.62 -26.42
C ALA A 374 -12.61 11.45 -26.06
N VAL A 375 -12.32 10.99 -24.84
CA VAL A 375 -10.95 10.74 -24.38
C VAL A 375 -10.31 9.59 -25.16
N ALA A 376 -11.02 8.46 -25.34
CA ALA A 376 -10.54 7.33 -26.12
C ALA A 376 -10.31 7.69 -27.60
N GLY A 377 -11.21 8.46 -28.21
CA GLY A 377 -11.09 8.95 -29.58
C GLY A 377 -9.84 9.83 -29.76
N THR A 378 -9.50 10.63 -28.75
CA THR A 378 -8.26 11.44 -28.76
C THR A 378 -7.01 10.55 -28.80
N GLY A 379 -6.97 9.47 -28.01
CA GLY A 379 -5.84 8.52 -28.04
C GLY A 379 -5.77 7.71 -29.34
N LEU A 380 -6.92 7.25 -29.85
CA LEU A 380 -7.00 6.55 -31.13
C LEU A 380 -6.58 7.43 -32.30
N LEU A 381 -6.89 8.73 -32.25
CA LEU A 381 -6.46 9.71 -33.24
C LEU A 381 -4.94 9.80 -33.33
N VAL A 382 -4.22 9.75 -32.19
CA VAL A 382 -2.74 9.70 -32.19
C VAL A 382 -2.23 8.42 -32.86
N ILE A 383 -2.88 7.28 -32.65
CA ILE A 383 -2.47 5.99 -33.23
C ILE A 383 -2.72 5.96 -34.74
N VAL A 384 -3.88 6.44 -35.20
CA VAL A 384 -4.27 6.42 -36.61
C VAL A 384 -3.49 7.48 -37.39
N ALA A 385 -3.47 8.73 -36.89
CA ALA A 385 -2.78 9.85 -37.52
C ALA A 385 -1.32 9.99 -37.10
N HIS A 386 -0.65 8.87 -36.77
CA HIS A 386 0.75 8.84 -36.33
C HIS A 386 1.71 9.64 -37.23
N ASP A 387 1.52 9.63 -38.55
CA ASP A 387 2.31 10.43 -39.50
C ASP A 387 2.13 11.94 -39.31
N VAL A 388 0.92 12.40 -39.00
CA VAL A 388 0.63 13.82 -38.70
C VAL A 388 1.37 14.25 -37.43
N PHE A 389 1.48 13.34 -36.46
CA PHE A 389 2.26 13.56 -35.25
C PHE A 389 3.79 13.41 -35.49
N GLY A 390 4.24 12.94 -36.67
CA GLY A 390 5.65 12.68 -36.93
C GLY A 390 6.20 11.47 -36.16
N LEU A 391 5.35 10.47 -35.91
CA LEU A 391 5.69 9.22 -35.23
C LEU A 391 5.78 8.06 -36.22
N PRO A 392 6.73 7.12 -36.05
CA PRO A 392 6.81 5.93 -36.91
C PRO A 392 5.63 4.99 -36.65
N ALA A 393 5.35 4.10 -37.61
CA ALA A 393 4.24 3.14 -37.55
C ALA A 393 4.23 2.25 -36.28
N GLY A 394 5.38 2.01 -35.67
CA GLY A 394 5.50 1.25 -34.41
C GLY A 394 5.32 2.09 -33.14
N LEU A 395 5.18 3.41 -33.25
CA LEU A 395 5.20 4.41 -32.16
C LEU A 395 6.46 4.42 -31.28
N GLY A 396 7.40 3.49 -31.49
CA GLY A 396 8.72 3.51 -30.86
C GLY A 396 9.71 4.26 -31.74
N ALA A 397 10.42 5.24 -31.18
CA ALA A 397 11.39 6.02 -31.93
C ALA A 397 12.60 6.36 -31.09
N LYS A 398 13.79 6.19 -31.70
CA LYS A 398 15.07 6.63 -31.13
C LYS A 398 15.21 8.15 -31.12
N THR A 399 14.52 8.90 -31.99
CA THR A 399 14.46 10.37 -31.97
C THR A 399 13.14 10.83 -32.57
N THR A 400 12.32 11.59 -31.84
CA THR A 400 11.03 12.13 -32.33
C THR A 400 11.04 13.64 -32.40
N THR A 401 10.21 14.21 -33.28
CA THR A 401 9.97 15.65 -33.31
C THR A 401 9.28 16.12 -32.03
N ALA A 402 9.32 17.42 -31.72
CA ALA A 402 8.58 17.99 -30.58
C ALA A 402 7.07 17.66 -30.64
N PHE A 403 6.50 17.62 -31.85
CA PHE A 403 5.10 17.27 -32.06
C PHE A 403 4.82 15.77 -31.85
N GLY A 404 5.75 14.89 -32.21
CA GLY A 404 5.65 13.45 -31.93
C GLY A 404 5.69 13.16 -30.42
N ARG A 405 6.57 13.86 -29.70
CA ARG A 405 6.62 13.82 -28.23
C ARG A 405 5.29 14.22 -27.59
N PHE A 406 4.66 15.28 -28.09
CA PHE A 406 3.32 15.69 -27.65
C PHE A 406 2.28 14.59 -27.90
N GLY A 407 2.32 13.95 -29.08
CA GLY A 407 1.46 12.81 -29.40
C GLY A 407 1.63 11.64 -28.42
N LEU A 408 2.87 11.23 -28.11
CA LEU A 408 3.14 10.17 -27.15
C LEU A 408 2.70 10.52 -25.72
N ALA A 409 2.94 11.76 -25.28
CA ALA A 409 2.48 12.24 -23.99
C ALA A 409 0.95 12.22 -23.88
N LEU A 410 0.26 12.70 -24.92
CA LEU A 410 -1.20 12.69 -25.00
C LEU A 410 -1.76 11.27 -24.98
N LEU A 411 -1.16 10.35 -25.75
CA LEU A 411 -1.53 8.94 -25.76
C LEU A 411 -1.44 8.34 -24.37
N GLY A 412 -0.33 8.56 -23.66
CA GLY A 412 -0.15 8.03 -22.32
C GLY A 412 -1.08 8.63 -21.27
N LEU A 413 -1.32 9.94 -21.32
CA LEU A 413 -2.29 10.61 -20.45
C LEU A 413 -3.71 10.07 -20.65
N VAL A 414 -4.12 9.86 -21.91
CA VAL A 414 -5.41 9.24 -22.27
C VAL A 414 -5.53 7.83 -21.69
N THR A 415 -4.50 6.99 -21.87
CA THR A 415 -4.51 5.62 -21.35
C THR A 415 -4.60 5.60 -19.82
N VAL A 416 -3.74 6.35 -19.13
CA VAL A 416 -3.74 6.43 -17.66
C VAL A 416 -5.08 6.96 -17.15
N TRP A 417 -5.65 7.98 -17.80
CA TRP A 417 -6.96 8.53 -17.44
C TRP A 417 -8.09 7.50 -17.58
N LEU A 418 -8.13 6.74 -18.67
CA LEU A 418 -9.17 5.73 -18.91
C LEU A 418 -9.15 4.64 -17.83
N TRP A 419 -7.96 4.23 -17.40
CA TRP A 419 -7.81 3.22 -16.35
C TRP A 419 -8.15 3.78 -14.97
N LEU A 420 -7.72 5.01 -14.65
CA LEU A 420 -8.18 5.71 -13.44
C LEU A 420 -9.71 5.88 -13.42
N ALA A 421 -10.32 6.18 -14.56
CA ALA A 421 -11.76 6.29 -14.71
C ALA A 421 -12.46 4.94 -14.52
N ALA A 422 -11.90 3.85 -15.06
CA ALA A 422 -12.41 2.50 -14.83
C ALA A 422 -12.38 2.14 -13.34
N MET A 423 -11.26 2.40 -12.66
CA MET A 423 -11.09 2.18 -11.23
C MET A 423 -12.10 2.98 -10.41
N ALA A 424 -12.26 4.26 -10.71
CA ALA A 424 -13.23 5.14 -10.05
C ALA A 424 -14.68 4.70 -10.31
N ALA A 425 -15.00 4.25 -11.52
CA ALA A 425 -16.34 3.77 -11.87
C ALA A 425 -16.72 2.49 -11.11
N TRP A 426 -15.79 1.54 -11.00
CA TRP A 426 -15.99 0.33 -10.18
C TRP A 426 -16.11 0.64 -8.69
N ALA A 427 -15.22 1.49 -8.15
CA ALA A 427 -15.32 1.95 -6.77
C ALA A 427 -16.68 2.62 -6.49
N TRP A 428 -17.13 3.48 -7.40
CA TRP A 428 -18.42 4.15 -7.30
C TRP A 428 -19.59 3.16 -7.32
N ARG A 429 -19.58 2.16 -8.21
CA ARG A 429 -20.60 1.11 -8.24
C ARG A 429 -20.67 0.33 -6.93
N PHE A 430 -19.53 -0.14 -6.40
CA PHE A 430 -19.53 -0.86 -5.12
C PHE A 430 -20.05 -0.01 -3.97
N VAL A 431 -19.66 1.27 -3.91
CA VAL A 431 -20.11 2.21 -2.88
C VAL A 431 -21.61 2.48 -2.98
N ARG A 432 -22.15 2.60 -4.19
CA ARG A 432 -23.57 2.89 -4.47
C ARG A 432 -24.47 1.67 -4.22
N GLU A 433 -24.10 0.50 -4.74
CA GLU A 433 -24.86 -0.75 -4.57
C GLU A 433 -24.76 -1.28 -3.13
N GLY A 434 -23.57 -1.24 -2.50
CA GLY A 434 -23.40 -1.58 -1.08
C GLY A 434 -23.92 -0.53 -0.10
N GLY A 435 -24.33 0.65 -0.58
CA GLY A 435 -24.87 1.74 0.21
C GLY A 435 -23.90 2.25 1.29
N LEU A 436 -22.60 2.32 1.00
CA LEU A 436 -21.58 2.81 1.93
C LEU A 436 -21.72 4.31 2.22
N LEU A 437 -22.20 5.09 1.25
CA LEU A 437 -22.51 6.52 1.41
C LEU A 437 -24.02 6.71 1.63
N HIS A 438 -24.42 7.17 2.82
CA HIS A 438 -25.81 7.54 3.11
C HIS A 438 -25.96 9.06 3.13
N GLY A 439 -26.49 9.60 2.03
CA GLY A 439 -27.07 10.94 1.98
C GLY A 439 -26.10 12.12 2.04
N ARG A 440 -26.11 12.96 1.00
CA ARG A 440 -26.80 14.28 1.02
C ARG A 440 -26.20 15.32 0.07
N ARG A 441 -25.03 15.12 -0.55
CA ARG A 441 -24.51 16.06 -1.56
C ARG A 441 -24.03 15.42 -2.86
N TRP A 442 -23.08 14.49 -2.81
CA TRP A 442 -22.51 13.94 -4.05
C TRP A 442 -23.49 13.02 -4.79
N THR A 443 -24.17 12.10 -4.10
CA THR A 443 -25.21 11.26 -4.71
C THR A 443 -26.34 12.11 -5.31
N ARG A 444 -26.74 13.20 -4.63
CA ARG A 444 -27.72 14.14 -5.18
C ARG A 444 -27.20 14.89 -6.41
N CYS A 445 -25.96 15.42 -6.38
CA CYS A 445 -25.34 16.02 -7.57
C CYS A 445 -25.29 15.04 -8.74
N TRP A 446 -24.95 13.79 -8.49
CA TRP A 446 -24.89 12.76 -9.52
C TRP A 446 -26.27 12.47 -10.15
N ASP A 447 -27.33 12.52 -9.35
CA ASP A 447 -28.70 12.31 -9.81
C ASP A 447 -29.31 13.56 -10.49
N ASP A 448 -28.99 14.76 -10.00
CA ASP A 448 -29.55 16.03 -10.48
C ASP A 448 -28.78 16.60 -11.68
N ASP A 449 -27.45 16.58 -11.66
CA ASP A 449 -26.54 17.16 -12.67
C ASP A 449 -25.33 16.23 -12.93
N PRO A 450 -25.55 15.12 -13.65
CA PRO A 450 -24.51 14.12 -13.90
C PRO A 450 -23.37 14.66 -14.75
N VAL A 451 -23.63 15.62 -15.66
CA VAL A 451 -22.60 16.18 -16.53
C VAL A 451 -21.56 16.94 -15.71
N ARG A 452 -22.00 17.79 -14.78
CA ARG A 452 -21.09 18.50 -13.88
C ARG A 452 -20.32 17.54 -12.98
N CYS A 453 -20.99 16.54 -12.44
CA CYS A 453 -20.36 15.57 -11.56
C CYS A 453 -19.30 14.72 -12.34
N VAL A 454 -19.57 14.29 -13.59
CA VAL A 454 -18.59 13.66 -14.49
C VAL A 454 -17.46 14.61 -14.85
N ALA A 455 -17.74 15.87 -15.15
CA ALA A 455 -16.70 16.86 -15.48
C ALA A 455 -15.76 17.11 -14.30
N VAL A 456 -16.28 17.23 -13.07
CA VAL A 456 -15.47 17.40 -11.86
C VAL A 456 -14.62 16.15 -11.59
N ALA A 457 -15.22 14.96 -11.62
CA ALA A 457 -14.48 13.71 -11.43
C ALA A 457 -13.42 13.52 -12.51
N GLY A 458 -13.79 13.69 -13.78
CA GLY A 458 -12.89 13.60 -14.92
C GLY A 458 -11.72 14.58 -14.86
N SER A 459 -11.97 15.81 -14.39
CA SER A 459 -10.92 16.83 -14.19
C SER A 459 -9.95 16.44 -13.06
N LEU A 460 -10.47 15.88 -11.96
CA LEU A 460 -9.62 15.38 -10.87
C LEU A 460 -8.76 14.20 -11.32
N LEU A 461 -9.32 13.25 -12.08
CA LEU A 461 -8.56 12.13 -12.63
C LEU A 461 -7.52 12.60 -13.65
N ALA A 462 -7.83 13.62 -14.46
CA ALA A 462 -6.87 14.24 -15.37
C ALA A 462 -5.72 14.91 -14.61
N ALA A 463 -6.02 15.62 -13.50
CA ALA A 463 -4.99 16.21 -12.65
C ALA A 463 -4.06 15.14 -12.05
N VAL A 464 -4.59 13.98 -11.64
CA VAL A 464 -3.78 12.84 -11.16
C VAL A 464 -2.91 12.28 -12.29
N ALA A 465 -3.47 12.04 -13.48
CA ALA A 465 -2.70 11.54 -14.62
C ALA A 465 -1.55 12.51 -15.02
N VAL A 466 -1.82 13.82 -15.02
CA VAL A 466 -0.81 14.86 -15.27
C VAL A 466 0.24 14.88 -14.17
N ALA A 467 -0.15 14.73 -12.89
CA ALA A 467 0.81 14.68 -11.79
C ALA A 467 1.75 13.47 -11.92
N LEU A 468 1.23 12.28 -12.26
CA LEU A 468 2.05 11.09 -12.53
C LEU A 468 3.03 11.35 -13.68
N PHE A 469 2.56 11.95 -14.77
CA PHE A 469 3.39 12.30 -15.92
C PHE A 469 4.50 13.30 -15.57
N VAL A 470 4.18 14.36 -14.82
CA VAL A 470 5.16 15.35 -14.36
C VAL A 470 6.20 14.71 -13.43
N CYS A 471 5.78 13.80 -12.54
CA CYS A 471 6.71 13.02 -11.71
C CYS A 471 7.65 12.17 -12.58
N ALA A 472 7.12 11.42 -13.54
CA ALA A 472 7.91 10.59 -14.45
C ALA A 472 8.92 11.44 -15.26
N TRP A 473 8.47 12.58 -15.80
CA TRP A 473 9.32 13.54 -16.50
C TRP A 473 10.43 14.08 -15.59
N TRP A 474 10.08 14.56 -14.41
CA TRP A 474 11.02 15.14 -13.46
C TRP A 474 12.07 14.13 -12.99
N VAL A 475 11.66 12.89 -12.74
CA VAL A 475 12.56 11.80 -12.40
C VAL A 475 13.50 11.48 -13.56
N ASN A 476 12.98 11.40 -14.79
CA ASN A 476 13.80 11.14 -15.97
C ASN A 476 14.85 12.22 -16.18
N GLU A 477 14.46 13.48 -15.98
CA GLU A 477 15.37 14.64 -16.05
C GLU A 477 16.46 14.59 -14.98
N ARG A 478 16.11 14.23 -13.74
CA ARG A 478 17.09 14.00 -12.67
C ARG A 478 18.04 12.86 -12.97
N ARG A 479 17.52 11.74 -13.47
CA ARG A 479 18.31 10.59 -13.90
C ARG A 479 19.27 10.96 -15.01
N TRP A 480 18.79 11.69 -16.02
CA TRP A 480 19.61 12.18 -17.14
C TRP A 480 20.77 13.05 -16.64
N LYS A 481 20.49 14.05 -15.79
CA LYS A 481 21.51 14.93 -15.20
C LYS A 481 22.53 14.18 -14.34
N ARG A 482 22.08 13.19 -13.57
CA ARG A 482 22.96 12.38 -12.70
C ARG A 482 23.97 11.57 -13.52
N VAL A 483 23.48 10.89 -14.56
CA VAL A 483 24.29 9.98 -15.38
C VAL A 483 25.20 10.77 -16.34
N ASN A 484 24.72 11.90 -16.88
CA ASN A 484 25.47 12.75 -17.82
C ASN A 484 26.19 13.94 -17.16
N TRP A 485 26.49 13.86 -15.87
CA TRP A 485 27.11 14.96 -15.11
C TRP A 485 28.50 15.41 -15.62
N LEU A 486 29.22 14.51 -16.31
CA LEU A 486 30.52 14.76 -16.96
C LEU A 486 30.41 15.24 -18.42
N ALA A 487 29.20 15.32 -18.97
CA ALA A 487 29.02 15.87 -20.31
C ALA A 487 29.27 17.39 -20.28
N GLU A 488 30.18 17.85 -21.13
CA GLU A 488 30.51 19.27 -21.30
C GLU A 488 29.34 20.01 -21.97
N GLN A 489 28.81 19.40 -23.04
CA GLN A 489 27.53 19.73 -23.66
C GLN A 489 26.72 18.43 -23.80
N PRO A 490 25.56 18.30 -23.12
CA PRO A 490 24.70 17.13 -23.29
C PRO A 490 24.28 17.04 -24.76
N ASP A 491 24.47 15.89 -25.40
CA ASP A 491 24.00 15.69 -26.78
C ASP A 491 22.48 15.88 -26.80
N PRO A 492 21.96 16.92 -27.48
CA PRO A 492 20.54 17.18 -27.53
C PRO A 492 19.78 16.03 -28.19
N ALA A 493 20.40 15.31 -29.13
CA ALA A 493 19.78 14.15 -29.78
C ALA A 493 19.65 12.97 -28.80
N ALA A 494 20.68 12.67 -28.02
CA ALA A 494 20.62 11.63 -26.99
C ALA A 494 19.63 12.00 -25.86
N HIS A 495 19.55 13.27 -25.48
CA HIS A 495 18.56 13.74 -24.52
C HIS A 495 17.12 13.60 -25.06
N ASP A 496 16.89 14.02 -26.30
CA ASP A 496 15.60 13.88 -26.98
C ASP A 496 15.23 12.40 -27.17
N ALA A 497 16.20 11.52 -27.42
CA ALA A 497 16.01 10.07 -27.46
C ALA A 497 15.54 9.52 -26.11
N ALA A 498 16.20 9.90 -25.01
CA ALA A 498 15.83 9.49 -23.67
C ALA A 498 14.43 9.99 -23.27
N LEU A 499 14.07 11.22 -23.63
CA LEU A 499 12.72 11.76 -23.43
C LEU A 499 11.68 11.01 -24.27
N SER A 500 11.97 10.74 -25.55
CA SER A 500 11.07 9.99 -26.43
C SER A 500 10.80 8.58 -25.89
N GLN A 501 11.86 7.91 -25.41
CA GLN A 501 11.76 6.59 -24.79
C GLN A 501 10.93 6.62 -23.49
N MET A 502 11.11 7.66 -22.67
CA MET A 502 10.30 7.84 -21.46
C MET A 502 8.81 8.03 -21.78
N PHE A 503 8.47 8.84 -22.79
CA PHE A 503 7.09 9.04 -23.23
C PHE A 503 6.45 7.78 -23.81
N ALA A 504 7.22 7.02 -24.60
CA ALA A 504 6.76 5.72 -25.08
C ALA A 504 6.53 4.72 -23.94
N ASN A 505 7.30 4.79 -22.84
CA ASN A 505 7.19 3.86 -21.71
C ASN A 505 6.25 4.32 -20.60
N PHE A 506 5.87 5.59 -20.56
CA PHE A 506 5.02 6.19 -19.52
C PHE A 506 3.70 5.41 -19.37
N PHE A 507 3.00 5.19 -20.48
CA PHE A 507 1.70 4.51 -20.43
C PHE A 507 1.79 3.05 -19.99
N TYR A 508 2.93 2.39 -20.11
CA TYR A 508 3.11 1.00 -19.65
C TYR A 508 3.51 0.95 -18.17
N THR A 509 4.48 1.77 -17.78
CA THR A 509 5.07 1.76 -16.44
C THR A 509 4.04 2.15 -15.39
N ASP A 510 3.32 3.26 -15.63
CA ASP A 510 2.29 3.74 -14.72
C ASP A 510 1.02 2.89 -14.75
N LEU A 511 0.72 2.26 -15.89
CA LEU A 511 -0.41 1.33 -15.98
C LEU A 511 -0.17 0.05 -15.18
N ARG A 512 1.03 -0.52 -15.25
CA ARG A 512 1.41 -1.69 -14.44
C ARG A 512 1.32 -1.35 -12.95
N TRP A 513 1.76 -0.15 -12.58
CA TRP A 513 1.65 0.36 -11.22
C TRP A 513 0.18 0.52 -10.79
N LEU A 514 -0.65 1.22 -11.57
CA LEU A 514 -2.09 1.36 -11.29
C LEU A 514 -2.80 0.01 -11.16
N PHE A 515 -2.46 -0.94 -12.04
CA PHE A 515 -2.98 -2.28 -11.96
C PHE A 515 -2.53 -2.99 -10.67
N ALA A 516 -1.27 -2.85 -10.27
CA ALA A 516 -0.78 -3.45 -9.03
C ALA A 516 -1.55 -2.98 -7.78
N TYR A 517 -2.17 -1.79 -7.81
CA TYR A 517 -3.01 -1.28 -6.73
C TYR A 517 -4.50 -1.55 -6.90
N SER A 518 -4.91 -2.19 -8.00
CA SER A 518 -6.33 -2.38 -8.27
C SER A 518 -7.05 -3.32 -7.30
N TRP A 519 -6.29 -4.12 -6.52
CA TRP A 519 -6.84 -4.96 -5.45
C TRP A 519 -7.53 -4.15 -4.34
N VAL A 520 -7.24 -2.85 -4.21
CA VAL A 520 -7.96 -1.97 -3.27
C VAL A 520 -9.47 -1.97 -3.57
N LEU A 521 -9.87 -2.14 -4.84
CA LEU A 521 -11.28 -2.31 -5.22
C LEU A 521 -11.90 -3.57 -4.64
N THR A 522 -11.16 -4.67 -4.56
CA THR A 522 -11.62 -5.89 -3.86
C THR A 522 -11.88 -5.59 -2.39
N GLY A 523 -11.02 -4.81 -1.74
CA GLY A 523 -11.27 -4.34 -0.37
C GLY A 523 -12.56 -3.54 -0.22
N ILE A 524 -12.81 -2.61 -1.14
CA ILE A 524 -14.05 -1.81 -1.18
C ILE A 524 -15.26 -2.70 -1.44
N ALA A 525 -15.15 -3.66 -2.36
CA ALA A 525 -16.21 -4.61 -2.69
C ALA A 525 -16.59 -5.51 -1.50
N LEU A 526 -15.59 -6.04 -0.77
CA LEU A 526 -15.81 -6.83 0.45
C LEU A 526 -16.50 -5.99 1.54
N LEU A 527 -16.07 -4.74 1.74
CA LEU A 527 -16.70 -3.84 2.71
C LEU A 527 -18.13 -3.45 2.31
N ALA A 528 -18.36 -3.22 1.01
CA ALA A 528 -19.68 -2.95 0.43
C ALA A 528 -20.64 -4.14 0.64
N LEU A 529 -20.17 -5.36 0.40
CA LEU A 529 -20.92 -6.59 0.67
C LEU A 529 -21.22 -6.77 2.15
N LEU A 530 -20.23 -6.52 3.02
CA LEU A 530 -20.43 -6.58 4.47
C LEU A 530 -21.52 -5.58 4.91
N ARG A 531 -21.51 -4.36 4.35
CA ARG A 531 -22.53 -3.35 4.65
C ARG A 531 -23.91 -3.76 4.15
N PHE A 532 -23.98 -4.24 2.91
CA PHE A 532 -25.21 -4.70 2.28
C PHE A 532 -25.89 -5.76 3.15
N ARG A 533 -25.14 -6.80 3.54
CA ARG A 533 -25.62 -7.89 4.41
C ARG A 533 -26.04 -7.40 5.79
N SER A 534 -25.26 -6.50 6.41
CA SER A 534 -25.60 -5.93 7.73
C SER A 534 -26.93 -5.16 7.75
N ARG A 535 -27.41 -4.68 6.60
CA ARG A 535 -28.70 -3.98 6.49
C ARG A 535 -29.86 -4.91 6.20
N ALA A 536 -29.64 -5.94 5.37
CA ALA A 536 -30.69 -6.90 5.00
C ALA A 536 -31.29 -7.59 6.23
N THR A 537 -30.49 -7.83 7.26
CA THR A 537 -30.92 -8.45 8.53
C THR A 537 -31.81 -7.57 9.40
N GLY A 538 -31.92 -6.26 9.13
CA GLY A 538 -32.71 -5.30 9.95
C GLY A 538 -34.03 -4.84 9.32
N ALA A 539 -34.61 -5.60 8.39
CA ALA A 539 -35.86 -5.22 7.72
C ALA A 539 -37.09 -5.45 8.64
N PRO A 540 -38.01 -4.47 8.81
CA PRO A 540 -39.09 -4.50 9.82
C PRO A 540 -40.22 -5.54 9.64
N GLY A 541 -40.07 -6.51 8.73
CA GLY A 541 -41.13 -7.46 8.37
C GLY A 541 -41.06 -8.83 9.04
N HIS A 542 -39.95 -9.16 9.72
CA HIS A 542 -39.79 -10.43 10.43
C HIS A 542 -40.00 -10.21 11.94
N GLN A 543 -41.27 -10.09 12.37
CA GLN A 543 -41.67 -9.95 13.78
C GLN A 543 -41.45 -11.23 14.64
N GLY A 544 -40.62 -12.17 14.18
CA GLY A 544 -40.19 -13.34 14.95
C GLY A 544 -38.85 -13.09 15.65
N HIS A 545 -38.86 -12.52 16.85
CA HIS A 545 -37.74 -12.53 17.81
C HIS A 545 -36.36 -12.14 17.21
N GLU A 546 -36.12 -10.84 16.98
CA GLU A 546 -34.80 -10.35 16.57
C GLU A 546 -33.72 -10.74 17.59
N ARG A 547 -32.88 -11.71 17.23
CA ARG A 547 -31.75 -12.17 18.05
C ARG A 547 -30.70 -11.06 18.14
N PHE A 548 -30.32 -10.68 19.36
CA PHE A 548 -29.22 -9.74 19.60
C PHE A 548 -27.91 -10.23 18.93
N PRO A 549 -27.40 -9.53 17.90
CA PRO A 549 -26.22 -10.01 17.19
C PRO A 549 -24.96 -9.77 18.04
N LEU A 550 -24.39 -10.86 18.56
CA LEU A 550 -23.08 -10.88 19.23
C LEU A 550 -21.94 -10.40 18.32
N GLY A 551 -22.10 -10.47 17.01
CA GLY A 551 -21.05 -10.13 16.06
C GLY A 551 -21.47 -10.50 14.64
N PRO A 552 -20.54 -10.44 13.68
CA PRO A 552 -20.82 -10.85 12.31
C PRO A 552 -21.27 -12.32 12.25
N SER A 553 -22.25 -12.61 11.39
CA SER A 553 -22.68 -13.99 11.08
C SER A 553 -21.52 -14.82 10.50
N LYS A 554 -21.63 -16.16 10.42
CA LYS A 554 -20.55 -17.01 9.87
C LYS A 554 -19.97 -16.49 8.53
N PRO A 555 -20.77 -16.11 7.53
CA PRO A 555 -20.26 -15.52 6.28
C PRO A 555 -19.73 -14.09 6.44
N ASP A 556 -20.34 -13.24 7.27
CA ASP A 556 -19.83 -11.87 7.53
C ASP A 556 -18.49 -11.91 8.29
N LEU A 557 -18.28 -12.95 9.09
CA LEU A 557 -17.03 -13.19 9.80
C LEU A 557 -15.92 -13.52 8.81
N LEU A 558 -16.18 -14.38 7.82
CA LEU A 558 -15.23 -14.69 6.75
C LEU A 558 -14.84 -13.42 6.00
N LEU A 559 -15.81 -12.55 5.69
CA LEU A 559 -15.56 -11.27 5.05
C LEU A 559 -14.70 -10.33 5.89
N THR A 560 -15.00 -10.23 7.19
CA THR A 560 -14.23 -9.39 8.13
C THR A 560 -12.80 -9.90 8.28
N VAL A 561 -12.61 -11.21 8.43
CA VAL A 561 -11.30 -11.87 8.52
C VAL A 561 -10.52 -11.72 7.21
N SER A 562 -11.19 -11.85 6.06
CA SER A 562 -10.57 -11.64 4.75
C SER A 562 -10.09 -10.20 4.62
N LEU A 563 -10.92 -9.21 4.99
CA LEU A 563 -10.52 -7.79 4.97
C LEU A 563 -9.27 -7.55 5.82
N PHE A 564 -9.20 -8.14 7.02
CA PHE A 564 -8.00 -8.08 7.87
C PHE A 564 -6.77 -8.69 7.20
N ALA A 565 -6.89 -9.90 6.66
CA ALA A 565 -5.79 -10.57 5.99
C ALA A 565 -5.29 -9.77 4.77
N PHE A 566 -6.20 -9.17 4.00
CA PHE A 566 -5.89 -8.35 2.83
C PHE A 566 -5.09 -7.08 3.16
N PHE A 567 -5.52 -6.28 4.14
CA PHE A 567 -4.92 -4.98 4.41
C PHE A 567 -3.83 -5.00 5.49
N VAL A 568 -3.91 -5.94 6.43
CA VAL A 568 -2.99 -6.03 7.58
C VAL A 568 -2.03 -7.20 7.40
N GLY A 569 -2.57 -8.40 7.14
CA GLY A 569 -1.79 -9.64 7.11
C GLY A 569 -0.74 -9.72 6.00
N VAL A 570 -1.10 -9.28 4.79
CA VAL A 570 -0.28 -9.44 3.59
C VAL A 570 0.96 -8.55 3.57
N ARG A 571 1.03 -7.54 4.44
CA ARG A 571 2.26 -6.77 4.62
C ARG A 571 3.45 -7.61 5.04
N ALA A 572 3.23 -8.64 5.84
CA ALA A 572 4.29 -9.57 6.23
C ALA A 572 4.96 -10.23 5.01
N ALA A 573 4.19 -10.49 3.94
CA ALA A 573 4.70 -11.05 2.70
C ALA A 573 5.55 -10.04 1.89
N ARG A 574 5.20 -8.74 1.90
CA ARG A 574 6.03 -7.68 1.28
C ARG A 574 7.39 -7.59 1.98
N PHE A 575 7.43 -7.68 3.30
CA PHE A 575 8.67 -7.66 4.08
C PHE A 575 9.52 -8.92 3.92
N ALA A 576 8.89 -10.07 3.66
CA ALA A 576 9.60 -11.33 3.43
C ALA A 576 10.26 -11.44 2.04
N GLY A 577 10.13 -10.44 1.17
CA GLY A 577 10.73 -10.44 -0.18
C GLY A 577 10.18 -11.51 -1.14
N ALA A 578 9.17 -12.28 -0.71
CA ALA A 578 8.65 -13.44 -1.42
C ALA A 578 7.26 -13.15 -1.98
N GLY A 579 7.17 -12.23 -2.94
CA GLY A 579 5.92 -11.90 -3.63
C GLY A 579 5.22 -13.13 -4.25
N ALA A 580 5.98 -14.18 -4.58
CA ALA A 580 5.46 -15.46 -5.05
C ALA A 580 4.49 -16.16 -4.07
N LEU A 581 4.56 -15.85 -2.77
CA LEU A 581 3.84 -16.55 -1.70
C LEU A 581 2.65 -15.76 -1.14
N TYR A 582 2.19 -14.69 -1.82
CA TYR A 582 1.08 -13.85 -1.34
C TYR A 582 -0.18 -14.65 -1.01
N GLY A 583 -0.56 -15.63 -1.85
CA GLY A 583 -1.72 -16.49 -1.59
C GLY A 583 -1.58 -17.34 -0.33
N VAL A 584 -0.39 -17.90 -0.08
CA VAL A 584 -0.10 -18.70 1.12
C VAL A 584 -0.17 -17.85 2.37
N TRP A 585 0.44 -16.66 2.35
CA TRP A 585 0.40 -15.71 3.47
C TRP A 585 -1.03 -15.23 3.76
N LEU A 586 -1.83 -14.98 2.73
CA LEU A 586 -3.24 -14.64 2.89
C LEU A 586 -4.00 -15.76 3.62
N GLY A 587 -3.84 -17.01 3.17
CA GLY A 587 -4.45 -18.18 3.81
C GLY A 587 -4.03 -18.35 5.27
N LEU A 588 -2.72 -18.19 5.56
CA LEU A 588 -2.18 -18.30 6.91
C LEU A 588 -2.74 -17.24 7.86
N ASN A 589 -2.87 -15.99 7.40
CA ASN A 589 -3.48 -14.91 8.19
C ASN A 589 -4.96 -15.15 8.48
N ILE A 590 -5.72 -15.66 7.49
CA ILE A 590 -7.12 -16.05 7.68
C ILE A 590 -7.22 -17.15 8.73
N LEU A 591 -6.41 -18.21 8.60
CA LEU A 591 -6.39 -19.34 9.54
C LEU A 591 -5.99 -18.92 10.96
N ALA A 592 -4.95 -18.08 11.10
CA ALA A 592 -4.49 -17.59 12.39
C ALA A 592 -5.58 -16.81 13.13
N LEU A 593 -6.27 -15.90 12.42
CA LEU A 593 -7.37 -15.14 13.03
C LEU A 593 -8.56 -16.03 13.38
N TYR A 594 -8.91 -17.02 12.54
CA TYR A 594 -9.96 -17.99 12.84
C TYR A 594 -9.62 -18.86 14.07
N ALA A 595 -8.39 -19.36 14.16
CA ALA A 595 -7.95 -20.19 15.28
C ALA A 595 -8.01 -19.40 16.60
N LEU A 596 -7.52 -18.17 16.60
CA LEU A 596 -7.58 -17.29 17.78
C LEU A 596 -9.00 -16.87 18.14
N LEU A 597 -9.89 -16.68 17.16
CA LEU A 597 -11.30 -16.42 17.43
C LEU A 597 -12.05 -17.65 17.95
N ALA A 598 -11.74 -18.84 17.45
CA ALA A 598 -12.32 -20.09 17.95
C ALA A 598 -11.91 -20.33 19.41
N LEU A 599 -10.64 -20.07 19.72
CA LEU A 599 -10.14 -20.11 21.09
C LEU A 599 -10.79 -19.01 21.93
N GLY A 600 -10.74 -17.76 21.48
CA GLY A 600 -11.24 -16.58 22.21
C GLY A 600 -12.74 -16.59 22.47
N ARG A 601 -13.56 -17.13 21.57
CA ARG A 601 -15.01 -17.26 21.76
C ARG A 601 -15.40 -18.10 22.97
N ARG A 602 -14.59 -19.08 23.38
CA ARG A 602 -14.84 -19.85 24.63
C ARG A 602 -14.59 -19.02 25.90
N TRP A 603 -13.87 -17.91 25.77
CA TRP A 603 -13.42 -17.07 26.88
C TRP A 603 -14.01 -15.65 26.82
N SER A 604 -14.92 -15.36 25.88
CA SER A 604 -15.59 -14.06 25.80
C SER A 604 -16.67 -13.94 26.87
N VAL A 605 -16.80 -12.75 27.48
CA VAL A 605 -17.73 -12.52 28.59
C VAL A 605 -19.18 -12.81 28.17
N LEU A 606 -19.59 -12.32 26.99
CA LEU A 606 -20.95 -12.47 26.50
C LEU A 606 -21.27 -13.89 26.00
N SER A 607 -20.28 -14.68 25.60
CA SER A 607 -20.52 -16.10 25.25
C SER A 607 -20.70 -16.97 26.49
N ARG A 608 -19.98 -16.69 27.57
CA ARG A 608 -20.07 -17.42 28.84
C ARG A 608 -21.42 -17.24 29.54
N LEU A 609 -22.05 -16.08 29.41
CA LEU A 609 -23.37 -15.80 29.99
C LEU A 609 -24.55 -16.48 29.25
N GLY A 610 -24.29 -17.11 28.11
CA GLY A 610 -25.31 -17.87 27.37
C GLY A 610 -26.29 -17.02 26.54
N GLU A 611 -27.14 -17.68 25.77
CA GLU A 611 -28.28 -17.08 25.02
C GLU A 611 -29.44 -16.56 25.90
N PRO A 612 -29.80 -17.16 27.06
CA PRO A 612 -30.95 -16.73 27.85
C PRO A 612 -30.74 -15.32 28.41
N PHE A 613 -29.57 -15.07 29.02
CA PHE A 613 -29.19 -13.76 29.55
C PHE A 613 -29.26 -12.67 28.46
N ARG A 614 -28.78 -12.98 27.25
CA ARG A 614 -28.79 -12.06 26.11
C ARG A 614 -30.20 -11.68 25.68
N ARG A 615 -31.14 -12.62 25.71
CA ARG A 615 -32.54 -12.34 25.38
C ARG A 615 -33.24 -11.51 26.45
N VAL A 616 -32.97 -11.80 27.72
CA VAL A 616 -33.67 -11.14 28.84
C VAL A 616 -33.13 -9.75 29.13
N ARG A 617 -31.81 -9.53 29.02
CA ARG A 617 -31.16 -8.30 29.50
C ARG A 617 -30.43 -7.50 28.43
N LEU A 618 -30.32 -8.01 27.20
CA LEU A 618 -29.51 -7.39 26.15
C LEU A 618 -30.30 -7.21 24.83
N GLY A 619 -31.63 -7.17 24.87
CA GLY A 619 -32.50 -7.18 23.68
C GLY A 619 -32.70 -5.80 23.04
N GLY A 620 -32.70 -4.71 23.82
CA GLY A 620 -33.04 -3.38 23.33
C GLY A 620 -32.26 -2.19 23.92
N GLU A 621 -32.53 -0.98 23.42
CA GLU A 621 -31.90 0.26 23.90
C GLU A 621 -32.31 0.62 25.35
N ARG A 622 -33.50 0.16 25.80
CA ARG A 622 -33.93 0.28 27.21
C ARG A 622 -33.06 -0.57 28.12
N ASP A 623 -32.85 -1.83 27.77
CA ASP A 623 -32.00 -2.74 28.56
C ASP A 623 -30.55 -2.26 28.59
N ARG A 624 -30.08 -1.63 27.49
CA ARG A 624 -28.78 -0.96 27.46
C ARG A 624 -28.70 0.20 28.46
N SER A 625 -29.74 1.03 28.56
CA SER A 625 -29.75 2.12 29.54
C SER A 625 -29.75 1.60 30.98
N GLU A 626 -30.50 0.52 31.25
CA GLU A 626 -30.50 -0.16 32.55
C GLU A 626 -29.11 -0.73 32.88
N LEU A 627 -28.48 -1.44 31.93
CA LEU A 627 -27.14 -2.01 32.10
C LEU A 627 -26.09 -0.93 32.42
N LEU A 628 -26.11 0.20 31.70
CA LEU A 628 -25.18 1.31 31.94
C LEU A 628 -25.41 1.95 33.31
N GLU A 629 -26.66 2.05 33.74
CA GLU A 629 -26.99 2.55 35.08
C GLU A 629 -26.51 1.60 36.18
N LYS A 630 -26.72 0.29 36.03
CA LYS A 630 -26.22 -0.74 36.95
C LYS A 630 -24.69 -0.78 36.99
N ALA A 631 -24.02 -0.62 35.84
CA ALA A 631 -22.56 -0.50 35.76
C ALA A 631 -22.03 0.78 36.44
N ARG A 632 -22.80 1.88 36.43
CA ARG A 632 -22.50 3.07 37.23
C ARG A 632 -22.63 2.81 38.72
N GLN A 633 -23.74 2.20 39.15
CA GLN A 633 -23.95 1.84 40.56
C GLN A 633 -22.82 0.95 41.10
N TYR A 634 -22.40 -0.04 40.31
CA TYR A 634 -21.27 -0.91 40.62
C TYR A 634 -19.95 -0.14 40.80
N ARG A 635 -19.61 0.77 39.87
CA ARG A 635 -18.39 1.59 39.98
C ARG A 635 -18.41 2.53 41.16
N ASN A 636 -19.54 3.18 41.44
CA ASN A 636 -19.67 4.08 42.57
C ASN A 636 -19.52 3.33 43.90
N ALA A 637 -20.15 2.16 44.03
CA ALA A 637 -20.01 1.31 45.20
C ALA A 637 -18.56 0.86 45.41
N ASN A 638 -17.88 0.36 44.37
CA ASN A 638 -16.47 -0.01 44.47
C ASN A 638 -15.54 1.18 44.78
N HIS A 639 -15.84 2.37 44.24
CA HIS A 639 -15.05 3.57 44.55
C HIS A 639 -15.21 4.00 46.02
N GLN A 640 -16.44 3.98 46.54
CA GLN A 640 -16.73 4.29 47.94
C GLN A 640 -16.13 3.26 48.90
N MET A 641 -16.20 1.97 48.55
CA MET A 641 -15.54 0.90 49.31
C MET A 641 -14.02 1.13 49.39
N HIS A 642 -13.41 1.61 48.31
CA HIS A 642 -11.99 1.93 48.30
C HIS A 642 -11.64 3.13 49.20
N LEU A 643 -12.43 4.20 49.14
CA LEU A 643 -12.27 5.37 50.02
C LEU A 643 -12.44 4.98 51.49
N LEU A 644 -13.34 4.04 51.78
CA LEU A 644 -13.57 3.49 53.12
C LEU A 644 -12.38 2.67 53.61
N ASN A 645 -11.82 1.80 52.76
CA ASN A 645 -10.60 1.05 53.06
C ASN A 645 -9.36 1.95 53.26
N GLN A 646 -9.35 3.15 52.68
CA GLN A 646 -8.31 4.16 52.88
C GLN A 646 -8.57 5.08 54.10
N GLY A 647 -9.64 4.85 54.87
CA GLY A 647 -9.97 5.67 56.04
C GLY A 647 -10.56 7.05 55.73
N HIS A 648 -10.98 7.29 54.49
CA HIS A 648 -11.49 8.58 54.00
C HIS A 648 -13.03 8.62 53.87
N ALA A 649 -13.77 7.68 54.48
CA ALA A 649 -15.22 7.58 54.28
C ALA A 649 -16.04 8.59 55.11
N GLY A 650 -16.98 9.26 54.43
CA GLY A 650 -18.11 9.94 55.05
C GLY A 650 -19.37 9.08 55.01
N GLN A 651 -20.07 8.98 56.14
CA GLN A 651 -21.47 8.53 56.36
C GLN A 651 -21.95 7.14 55.85
N VAL A 652 -21.23 6.40 55.01
CA VAL A 652 -21.67 5.09 54.47
C VAL A 652 -20.91 3.93 55.14
N THR A 653 -21.62 2.89 55.58
CA THR A 653 -21.00 1.69 56.22
C THR A 653 -20.60 0.63 55.19
N GLY A 654 -19.57 -0.17 55.51
CA GLY A 654 -19.10 -1.27 54.64
C GLY A 654 -20.20 -2.28 54.29
N GLU A 655 -21.03 -2.66 55.27
CA GLU A 655 -22.16 -3.57 55.08
C GLU A 655 -23.18 -3.05 54.04
N GLN A 656 -23.46 -1.74 54.02
CA GLN A 656 -24.37 -1.14 53.02
C GLN A 656 -23.78 -1.18 51.60
N LEU A 657 -22.46 -1.12 51.48
CA LEU A 657 -21.74 -1.20 50.21
C LEU A 657 -21.67 -2.64 49.69
N GLU A 658 -21.43 -3.61 50.58
CA GLU A 658 -21.47 -5.05 50.27
C GLU A 658 -22.86 -5.48 49.83
N GLU A 659 -23.91 -5.06 50.54
CA GLU A 659 -25.30 -5.36 50.17
C GLU A 659 -25.66 -4.81 48.78
N LYS A 660 -25.21 -3.58 48.46
CA LYS A 660 -25.39 -3.02 47.10
C LYS A 660 -24.64 -3.81 46.03
N LEU A 661 -23.43 -4.27 46.31
CA LEU A 661 -22.67 -5.12 45.38
C LEU A 661 -23.34 -6.48 45.19
N ASN A 662 -23.88 -7.05 46.27
CA ASN A 662 -24.60 -8.31 46.25
C ASN A 662 -25.91 -8.21 45.44
N GLN A 663 -26.69 -7.15 45.61
CA GLN A 663 -27.87 -6.87 44.79
C GLN A 663 -27.55 -6.74 43.29
N LEU A 664 -26.40 -6.12 42.96
CA LEU A 664 -25.93 -6.02 41.58
C LEU A 664 -25.47 -7.37 41.01
N HIS A 665 -24.86 -8.22 41.84
CA HIS A 665 -24.53 -9.59 41.46
C HIS A 665 -25.79 -10.42 41.23
N GLN A 666 -26.76 -10.34 42.14
CA GLN A 666 -28.04 -11.04 42.05
C GLN A 666 -28.83 -10.62 40.79
N TRP A 667 -28.75 -9.36 40.38
CA TRP A 667 -29.32 -8.90 39.10
C TRP A 667 -28.75 -9.68 37.88
N VAL A 668 -27.47 -10.05 37.91
CA VAL A 668 -26.85 -10.88 36.86
C VAL A 668 -27.34 -12.33 36.97
N VAL A 669 -27.34 -12.89 38.19
CA VAL A 669 -27.78 -14.27 38.48
C VAL A 669 -29.22 -14.50 38.01
N THR A 670 -30.14 -13.56 38.27
CA THR A 670 -31.56 -13.70 37.92
C THR A 670 -31.85 -13.92 36.44
N ALA A 671 -30.91 -13.56 35.56
CA ALA A 671 -31.06 -13.72 34.11
C ALA A 671 -30.19 -14.86 33.54
N TYR A 672 -29.48 -15.60 34.40
CA TYR A 672 -28.62 -16.73 34.02
C TYR A 672 -29.34 -18.06 34.29
N GLU A 673 -29.32 -18.98 33.33
CA GLU A 673 -29.82 -20.35 33.53
C GLU A 673 -28.62 -21.28 33.84
N GLY A 674 -28.42 -21.63 35.12
CA GLY A 674 -27.35 -22.52 35.61
C GLY A 674 -27.06 -22.34 37.11
N ASP A 675 -26.18 -23.18 37.67
CA ASP A 675 -25.91 -23.24 39.12
C ASP A 675 -25.18 -22.03 39.72
N ASP A 676 -24.59 -21.15 38.89
CA ASP A 676 -24.26 -19.74 39.19
C ASP A 676 -23.47 -19.13 38.01
N PRO A 677 -23.56 -17.81 37.74
CA PRO A 677 -22.66 -17.15 36.80
C PRO A 677 -21.21 -17.18 37.33
N PRO A 678 -20.18 -17.20 36.45
CA PRO A 678 -18.80 -17.21 36.90
C PRO A 678 -18.49 -16.00 37.82
N GLU A 679 -17.97 -16.25 39.04
CA GLU A 679 -17.77 -15.26 40.12
C GLU A 679 -17.01 -13.99 39.69
N HIS A 680 -16.19 -14.10 38.64
CA HIS A 680 -15.33 -13.02 38.15
C HIS A 680 -15.96 -12.13 37.07
N ILE A 681 -17.23 -12.32 36.69
CA ILE A 681 -17.92 -11.49 35.70
C ILE A 681 -18.77 -10.42 36.39
N SER A 682 -18.31 -9.17 36.34
CA SER A 682 -19.06 -8.03 36.88
C SER A 682 -20.03 -7.39 35.87
N VAL A 683 -21.03 -6.65 36.37
CA VAL A 683 -21.94 -5.84 35.52
C VAL A 683 -21.16 -4.84 34.65
N LEU A 684 -20.04 -4.32 35.16
CA LEU A 684 -19.14 -3.44 34.43
C LEU A 684 -18.50 -4.15 33.22
N ASP A 685 -18.06 -5.39 33.40
CA ASP A 685 -17.45 -6.17 32.31
C ASP A 685 -18.45 -6.48 31.20
N ILE A 686 -19.72 -6.71 31.56
CA ILE A 686 -20.82 -6.90 30.60
C ILE A 686 -21.04 -5.62 29.78
N ALA A 687 -21.07 -4.46 30.44
CA ALA A 687 -21.20 -3.17 29.75
C ALA A 687 -20.01 -2.88 28.81
N LEU A 688 -18.77 -3.15 29.25
CA LEU A 688 -17.57 -2.98 28.42
C LEU A 688 -17.52 -3.99 27.26
N ALA A 689 -18.00 -5.21 27.45
CA ALA A 689 -18.12 -6.22 26.39
C ALA A 689 -19.16 -5.86 25.33
N TRP A 690 -20.22 -5.13 25.70
CA TRP A 690 -21.21 -4.64 24.74
C TRP A 690 -20.61 -3.63 23.74
N GLY A 691 -19.82 -2.69 24.27
CA GLY A 691 -19.22 -1.59 23.52
C GLY A 691 -20.13 -0.35 23.35
N PRO A 692 -19.64 0.67 22.62
CA PRO A 692 -20.27 1.99 22.57
C PRO A 692 -21.55 2.09 21.74
N GLU A 693 -21.84 1.12 20.88
CA GLU A 693 -23.01 1.13 20.01
C GLU A 693 -23.84 -0.16 20.13
N GLY A 694 -25.13 -0.06 19.80
CA GLY A 694 -26.09 -1.18 19.84
C GLY A 694 -25.82 -2.26 18.79
N HIS A 695 -25.14 -1.94 17.69
CA HIS A 695 -24.87 -2.86 16.58
C HIS A 695 -23.35 -2.98 16.30
N TRP A 696 -22.87 -4.19 15.99
CA TRP A 696 -21.45 -4.48 15.77
C TRP A 696 -20.84 -3.65 14.63
N TRP A 697 -21.59 -3.40 13.54
CA TRP A 697 -21.14 -2.54 12.43
C TRP A 697 -20.81 -1.11 12.91
N SER A 698 -21.62 -0.55 13.80
CA SER A 698 -21.40 0.80 14.31
C SER A 698 -20.16 0.85 15.22
N ASN A 699 -19.95 -0.20 16.03
CA ASN A 699 -18.69 -0.38 16.77
C ASN A 699 -17.49 -0.47 15.83
N ALA A 700 -17.59 -1.24 14.74
CA ALA A 700 -16.56 -1.39 13.72
C ALA A 700 -16.19 -0.05 13.06
N VAL A 701 -17.18 0.73 12.60
CA VAL A 701 -16.93 2.05 11.97
C VAL A 701 -16.32 3.03 12.96
N ARG A 702 -16.75 3.04 14.22
CA ARG A 702 -16.19 3.90 15.26
C ARG A 702 -14.73 3.54 15.55
N ALA A 703 -14.44 2.26 15.75
CA ALA A 703 -13.08 1.77 15.98
C ALA A 703 -12.16 2.04 14.78
N ALA A 704 -12.66 1.89 13.54
CA ALA A 704 -11.91 2.22 12.33
C ALA A 704 -11.50 3.71 12.27
N ARG A 705 -12.40 4.63 12.66
CA ARG A 705 -12.08 6.07 12.70
C ARG A 705 -11.03 6.40 13.77
N LEU A 706 -11.12 5.77 14.94
CA LEU A 706 -10.14 5.95 16.01
C LEU A 706 -8.77 5.40 15.60
N ALA A 707 -8.73 4.18 15.07
CA ALA A 707 -7.49 3.56 14.60
C ALA A 707 -6.86 4.32 13.43
N PHE A 708 -7.67 4.94 12.56
CA PHE A 708 -7.16 5.87 11.54
C PHE A 708 -6.39 7.01 12.21
N TRP A 709 -6.98 7.74 13.17
CA TRP A 709 -6.29 8.85 13.81
C TRP A 709 -5.06 8.42 14.61
N PHE A 710 -5.16 7.36 15.43
CA PHE A 710 -4.03 6.83 16.18
C PHE A 710 -2.93 6.21 15.30
N GLY A 711 -3.31 5.74 14.10
CA GLY A 711 -2.39 5.21 13.11
C GLY A 711 -1.55 6.28 12.41
N THR A 712 -1.97 7.55 12.40
CA THR A 712 -1.20 8.63 11.72
C THR A 712 0.25 8.79 12.20
N PRO A 713 0.56 8.84 13.52
CA PRO A 713 1.95 8.88 13.97
C PRO A 713 2.70 7.58 13.64
N ALA A 714 2.04 6.42 13.69
CA ALA A 714 2.65 5.14 13.33
C ALA A 714 3.03 5.09 11.85
N THR A 715 2.15 5.58 10.97
CA THR A 715 2.42 5.73 9.53
C THR A 715 3.60 6.68 9.29
N ALA A 716 3.64 7.83 9.97
CA ALA A 716 4.75 8.78 9.84
C ALA A 716 6.09 8.16 10.28
N LEU A 717 6.09 7.38 11.37
CA LEU A 717 7.30 6.70 11.87
C LEU A 717 7.81 5.64 10.89
N LEU A 718 6.92 4.79 10.34
CA LEU A 718 7.28 3.75 9.38
C LEU A 718 7.84 4.34 8.08
N VAL A 719 7.19 5.38 7.57
CA VAL A 719 7.62 6.04 6.34
C VAL A 719 8.91 6.84 6.54
N TYR A 720 9.09 7.44 7.73
CA TYR A 720 10.37 8.05 8.09
C TYR A 720 11.51 7.02 8.11
N TYR A 721 11.26 5.83 8.67
CA TYR A 721 12.22 4.74 8.65
C TYR A 721 12.54 4.26 7.23
N GLU A 722 11.53 4.05 6.37
CA GLU A 722 11.74 3.71 4.96
C GLU A 722 12.56 4.78 4.22
N ALA A 723 12.34 6.07 4.53
CA ALA A 723 13.12 7.16 3.96
C ALA A 723 14.57 7.23 4.47
N GLN A 724 14.90 6.59 5.60
CA GLN A 724 16.27 6.51 6.09
C GLN A 724 17.12 5.52 5.28
N ASP A 725 16.53 4.44 4.77
CA ASP A 725 17.26 3.51 3.91
C ASP A 725 17.71 4.20 2.62
N SER A 726 19.02 4.13 2.35
CA SER A 726 19.65 4.78 1.21
C SER A 726 19.11 4.25 -0.13
N TYR A 727 18.80 2.95 -0.20
CA TYR A 727 18.27 2.34 -1.43
C TYR A 727 16.82 2.78 -1.65
N ALA A 728 15.95 2.61 -0.65
CA ALA A 728 14.56 3.04 -0.71
C ALA A 728 14.41 4.54 -1.04
N ARG A 729 15.22 5.40 -0.43
CA ARG A 729 15.25 6.84 -0.73
C ARG A 729 15.60 7.12 -2.19
N GLN A 730 16.63 6.46 -2.71
CA GLN A 730 17.09 6.66 -4.08
C GLN A 730 16.07 6.11 -5.09
N GLN A 731 15.44 4.98 -4.78
CA GLN A 731 14.34 4.44 -5.56
C GLN A 731 13.13 5.40 -5.57
N ALA A 732 12.76 5.99 -4.42
CA ALA A 732 11.67 6.95 -4.34
C ALA A 732 11.93 8.22 -5.18
N LEU A 733 13.18 8.68 -5.26
CA LEU A 733 13.55 9.92 -5.94
C LEU A 733 13.91 9.76 -7.42
N TYR A 734 14.30 8.56 -7.86
CA TYR A 734 14.83 8.32 -9.21
C TYR A 734 14.12 7.20 -9.99
N SER A 735 13.12 6.54 -9.41
CA SER A 735 12.19 5.67 -10.14
C SER A 735 10.97 6.48 -10.59
N PRO A 736 10.47 6.31 -11.84
CA PRO A 736 9.32 7.07 -12.34
C PRO A 736 8.07 6.88 -11.45
N ILE A 737 7.93 5.71 -10.85
CA ILE A 737 6.86 5.37 -9.91
C ILE A 737 7.25 5.55 -8.44
N GLY A 738 8.45 6.05 -8.13
CA GLY A 738 8.97 6.13 -6.76
C GLY A 738 8.17 7.06 -5.85
N LEU A 739 7.88 8.29 -6.29
CA LEU A 739 7.03 9.23 -5.56
C LEU A 739 5.57 8.73 -5.45
N PRO A 740 4.92 8.26 -6.54
CA PRO A 740 3.62 7.61 -6.45
C PRO A 740 3.58 6.44 -5.46
N GLU A 741 4.60 5.58 -5.47
CA GLU A 741 4.72 4.43 -4.57
C GLU A 741 4.78 4.87 -3.10
N PHE A 742 5.57 5.89 -2.79
CA PHE A 742 5.65 6.46 -1.45
C PHE A 742 4.30 7.02 -0.95
N ILE A 743 3.55 7.69 -1.83
CA ILE A 743 2.19 8.18 -1.53
C ILE A 743 1.22 7.01 -1.34
N ALA A 744 1.32 5.99 -2.19
CA ALA A 744 0.49 4.81 -2.08
C ALA A 744 0.77 4.04 -0.79
N ASP A 745 2.03 3.91 -0.38
CA ASP A 745 2.42 3.27 0.88
C ASP A 745 1.85 4.03 2.09
N LEU A 746 1.89 5.37 2.09
CA LEU A 746 1.20 6.20 3.10
C LEU A 746 -0.31 5.89 3.18
N VAL A 747 -0.99 5.87 2.03
CA VAL A 747 -2.44 5.59 1.95
C VAL A 747 -2.73 4.17 2.40
N LEU A 748 -1.94 3.19 1.95
CA LEU A 748 -2.08 1.82 2.36
C LEU A 748 -1.89 1.70 3.86
N TYR A 749 -0.80 2.22 4.45
CA TYR A 749 -0.53 2.16 5.89
C TYR A 749 -1.76 2.58 6.68
N GLN A 750 -2.33 3.71 6.28
CA GLN A 750 -3.51 4.29 6.86
C GLN A 750 -4.78 3.44 6.71
N LEU A 751 -5.01 2.83 5.54
CA LEU A 751 -6.10 1.87 5.32
C LEU A 751 -5.92 0.62 6.19
N GLY A 752 -4.69 0.15 6.36
CA GLY A 752 -4.35 -0.97 7.24
C GLY A 752 -4.77 -0.71 8.69
N TRP A 753 -4.45 0.46 9.23
CA TRP A 753 -4.89 0.85 10.58
C TRP A 753 -6.41 0.93 10.70
N ALA A 754 -7.07 1.54 9.71
CA ALA A 754 -8.53 1.65 9.70
C ALA A 754 -9.20 0.26 9.64
N VAL A 755 -8.68 -0.67 8.84
CA VAL A 755 -9.19 -2.05 8.75
C VAL A 755 -8.91 -2.83 10.03
N ALA A 756 -7.74 -2.69 10.64
CA ALA A 756 -7.44 -3.32 11.93
C ALA A 756 -8.38 -2.81 13.04
N GLY A 757 -8.66 -1.51 13.08
CA GLY A 757 -9.66 -0.94 13.97
C GLY A 757 -11.07 -1.43 13.65
N PHE A 758 -11.43 -1.51 12.37
CA PHE A 758 -12.72 -2.04 11.92
C PHE A 758 -12.93 -3.47 12.41
N THR A 759 -11.94 -4.34 12.25
CA THR A 759 -12.03 -5.75 12.66
C THR A 759 -12.08 -5.88 14.18
N LEU A 760 -11.30 -5.08 14.92
CA LEU A 760 -11.39 -4.99 16.38
C LEU A 760 -12.80 -4.60 16.84
N GLY A 761 -13.41 -3.58 16.24
CA GLY A 761 -14.76 -3.12 16.60
C GLY A 761 -15.86 -4.09 16.16
N ALA A 762 -15.71 -4.76 15.02
CA ALA A 762 -16.66 -5.76 14.54
C ALA A 762 -16.67 -7.01 15.43
N LEU A 763 -15.49 -7.40 15.92
CA LEU A 763 -15.29 -8.56 16.78
C LEU A 763 -15.38 -8.23 18.27
N TRP A 764 -15.60 -6.96 18.63
CA TRP A 764 -15.51 -6.43 20.00
C TRP A 764 -16.19 -7.30 21.06
N ARG A 765 -17.40 -7.76 20.76
CA ARG A 765 -18.27 -8.59 21.61
C ARG A 765 -17.89 -10.08 21.64
N LEU A 766 -17.10 -10.54 20.66
CA LEU A 766 -16.62 -11.92 20.51
C LEU A 766 -15.20 -12.11 21.06
N LEU A 767 -14.46 -11.02 21.30
CA LEU A 767 -13.09 -11.07 21.78
C LEU A 767 -13.05 -11.37 23.29
N PRO A 768 -12.11 -12.21 23.74
CA PRO A 768 -11.91 -12.52 25.15
C PRO A 768 -11.31 -11.32 25.90
N GLY A 769 -11.57 -11.28 27.21
CA GLY A 769 -11.01 -10.29 28.12
C GLY A 769 -12.05 -9.36 28.74
N HIS A 770 -11.95 -9.22 30.06
CA HIS A 770 -12.70 -8.27 30.88
C HIS A 770 -12.34 -6.82 30.53
N ARG A 771 -11.10 -6.58 30.09
CA ARG A 771 -10.55 -5.24 29.79
C ARG A 771 -10.07 -5.10 28.34
N SER A 772 -10.03 -3.86 27.86
CA SER A 772 -9.65 -3.46 26.49
C SER A 772 -8.30 -3.97 25.99
N GLN A 773 -7.33 -4.21 26.89
CA GLN A 773 -5.97 -4.62 26.52
C GLN A 773 -5.91 -6.05 25.96
N GLY A 774 -6.64 -6.99 26.57
CA GLY A 774 -6.67 -8.40 26.13
C GLY A 774 -7.26 -8.55 24.72
N ARG A 775 -8.26 -7.72 24.39
CA ARG A 775 -8.90 -7.70 23.07
C ARG A 775 -7.94 -7.24 21.97
N ALA A 776 -7.17 -6.19 22.25
CA ALA A 776 -6.15 -5.68 21.31
C ALA A 776 -4.99 -6.67 21.13
N TRP A 777 -4.57 -7.36 22.20
CA TRP A 777 -3.51 -8.36 22.14
C TRP A 777 -3.90 -9.55 21.27
N LEU A 778 -5.12 -10.08 21.40
CA LEU A 778 -5.57 -11.22 20.58
C LEU A 778 -5.53 -10.90 19.08
N LEU A 779 -6.03 -9.73 18.68
CA LEU A 779 -6.02 -9.34 17.27
C LEU A 779 -4.60 -9.08 16.76
N THR A 780 -3.73 -8.51 17.60
CA THR A 780 -2.31 -8.33 17.25
C THR A 780 -1.60 -9.68 17.13
N ALA A 781 -1.89 -10.64 18.00
CA ALA A 781 -1.35 -12.00 17.93
C ALA A 781 -1.73 -12.73 16.64
N ALA A 782 -2.93 -12.44 16.09
CA ALA A 782 -3.36 -13.00 14.80
C ALA A 782 -2.46 -12.57 13.64
N TYR A 783 -1.94 -11.33 13.69
CA TYR A 783 -0.90 -10.86 12.78
C TYR A 783 0.49 -11.38 13.19
N GLY A 784 0.76 -11.42 14.49
CA GLY A 784 2.05 -11.79 15.09
C GLY A 784 2.50 -13.21 14.74
N ILE A 785 1.60 -14.19 14.70
CA ILE A 785 1.95 -15.59 14.39
C ILE A 785 2.53 -15.72 12.96
N PRO A 786 1.84 -15.30 11.88
CA PRO A 786 2.44 -15.22 10.55
C PRO A 786 3.69 -14.34 10.50
N ALA A 787 3.70 -13.21 11.21
CA ALA A 787 4.85 -12.32 11.22
C ALA A 787 6.10 -12.97 11.83
N VAL A 788 6.00 -13.72 12.92
CA VAL A 788 7.15 -14.44 13.49
C VAL A 788 7.71 -15.47 12.52
N LEU A 789 6.84 -16.19 11.81
CA LEU A 789 7.26 -17.11 10.75
C LEU A 789 7.99 -16.37 9.61
N ALA A 790 7.47 -15.21 9.20
CA ALA A 790 8.11 -14.37 8.19
C ALA A 790 9.46 -13.85 8.69
N ALA A 791 9.55 -13.39 9.94
CA ALA A 791 10.81 -12.94 10.55
C ALA A 791 11.85 -14.05 10.63
N ALA A 792 11.44 -15.28 10.95
CA ALA A 792 12.32 -16.45 10.94
C ALA A 792 12.85 -16.73 9.53
N LEU A 793 11.99 -16.63 8.50
CA LEU A 793 12.40 -16.77 7.10
C LEU A 793 13.36 -15.65 6.68
N ILE A 794 13.06 -14.39 7.00
CA ILE A 794 13.91 -13.21 6.72
C ILE A 794 15.28 -13.34 7.39
N HIS A 795 15.31 -13.80 8.64
CA HIS A 795 16.55 -14.07 9.37
C HIS A 795 17.35 -15.21 8.73
N LEU A 796 16.68 -16.28 8.25
CA LEU A 796 17.33 -17.34 7.48
C LEU A 796 17.98 -16.79 6.19
N MET A 797 17.40 -15.72 5.62
CA MET A 797 17.90 -15.03 4.42
C MET A 797 18.95 -13.93 4.71
N ASP A 798 19.44 -13.81 5.95
CA ASP A 798 20.41 -12.77 6.37
C ASP A 798 19.94 -11.33 6.07
N THR A 799 18.64 -11.10 6.21
CA THR A 799 18.01 -9.78 6.06
C THR A 799 17.46 -9.32 7.40
N ASP A 800 17.26 -8.01 7.58
CA ASP A 800 16.84 -7.44 8.87
C ASP A 800 15.30 -7.56 9.07
N PRO A 801 14.81 -8.39 10.02
CA PRO A 801 13.37 -8.53 10.28
C PRO A 801 12.78 -7.40 11.14
N ARG A 802 13.60 -6.46 11.63
CA ARG A 802 13.16 -5.46 12.62
C ARG A 802 12.05 -4.55 12.13
N GLN A 803 11.95 -4.26 10.83
CA GLN A 803 10.82 -3.48 10.29
C GLN A 803 9.47 -4.17 10.51
N LEU A 804 9.43 -5.49 10.38
CA LEU A 804 8.24 -6.31 10.64
C LEU A 804 7.87 -6.27 12.13
N LEU A 805 8.88 -6.37 13.02
CA LEU A 805 8.69 -6.28 14.47
C LEU A 805 8.20 -4.89 14.89
N LEU A 806 8.74 -3.83 14.29
CA LEU A 806 8.29 -2.45 14.49
C LEU A 806 6.82 -2.30 14.09
N TYR A 807 6.43 -2.84 12.92
CA TYR A 807 5.05 -2.82 12.47
C TYR A 807 4.11 -3.56 13.44
N ALA A 808 4.50 -4.74 13.93
CA ALA A 808 3.72 -5.50 14.91
C ALA A 808 3.56 -4.75 16.25
N ALA A 809 4.62 -4.11 16.73
CA ALA A 809 4.59 -3.30 17.95
C ALA A 809 3.70 -2.05 17.80
N LEU A 810 3.77 -1.37 16.65
CA LEU A 810 2.90 -0.24 16.32
C LEU A 810 1.43 -0.67 16.18
N LEU A 811 1.16 -1.82 15.57
CA LEU A 811 -0.18 -2.39 15.47
C LEU A 811 -0.78 -2.62 16.87
N LEU A 812 -0.01 -3.18 17.80
CA LEU A 812 -0.43 -3.37 19.18
C LEU A 812 -0.74 -2.03 19.87
N ALA A 813 0.12 -1.03 19.70
CA ALA A 813 -0.08 0.31 20.27
C ALA A 813 -1.34 0.99 19.71
N VAL A 814 -1.54 0.97 18.39
CA VAL A 814 -2.72 1.56 17.76
C VAL A 814 -4.00 0.86 18.22
N LEU A 815 -4.01 -0.47 18.27
CA LEU A 815 -5.18 -1.24 18.69
C LEU A 815 -5.48 -1.09 20.18
N THR A 816 -4.47 -0.96 21.03
CA THR A 816 -4.66 -0.73 22.48
C THR A 816 -5.18 0.67 22.77
N LEU A 817 -4.68 1.71 22.09
CA LEU A 817 -5.25 3.06 22.16
C LEU A 817 -6.70 3.07 21.65
N THR A 818 -6.96 2.38 20.54
CA THR A 818 -8.31 2.23 19.98
C THR A 818 -9.25 1.55 20.97
N SER A 819 -8.82 0.45 21.61
CA SER A 819 -9.64 -0.29 22.56
C SER A 819 -9.93 0.51 23.83
N VAL A 820 -8.95 1.22 24.38
CA VAL A 820 -9.16 2.11 25.54
C VAL A 820 -10.15 3.25 25.22
N TRP A 821 -10.09 3.81 24.00
CA TRP A 821 -11.06 4.83 23.58
C TRP A 821 -12.46 4.27 23.32
N MET A 822 -12.58 3.02 22.91
CA MET A 822 -13.87 2.33 22.78
C MET A 822 -14.51 2.10 24.16
N ASP A 823 -13.73 1.76 25.18
CA ASP A 823 -14.20 1.70 26.58
C ASP A 823 -14.71 3.06 27.05
N LEU A 824 -13.94 4.12 26.82
CA LEU A 824 -14.35 5.49 27.16
C LEU A 824 -15.64 5.90 26.43
N ALA A 825 -15.76 5.55 25.15
CA ALA A 825 -16.93 5.85 24.34
C ALA A 825 -18.20 5.14 24.86
N THR A 826 -18.05 4.00 25.53
CA THR A 826 -19.18 3.24 26.10
C THR A 826 -19.89 4.03 27.20
N PHE A 827 -19.15 4.83 27.96
CA PHE A 827 -19.66 5.71 29.01
C PHE A 827 -19.71 7.20 28.61
N GLN A 828 -19.68 7.51 27.30
CA GLN A 828 -19.59 8.91 26.84
C GLN A 828 -20.74 9.80 27.33
N ARG A 829 -21.95 9.24 27.52
CA ARG A 829 -23.12 9.96 28.07
C ARG A 829 -22.90 10.45 29.51
N GLU A 830 -21.94 9.88 30.21
CA GLU A 830 -21.60 10.22 31.59
C GLU A 830 -20.54 11.32 31.71
N ARG A 831 -19.98 11.78 30.59
CA ARG A 831 -19.00 12.87 30.57
C ARG A 831 -19.53 14.14 31.26
N LYS A 832 -20.85 14.34 31.32
CA LYS A 832 -21.47 15.47 32.03
C LYS A 832 -21.18 15.46 33.55
N TYR A 833 -20.90 14.30 34.14
CA TYR A 833 -20.67 14.13 35.58
C TYR A 833 -19.18 14.17 35.96
N TRP A 834 -18.27 14.27 34.99
CA TRP A 834 -16.82 14.24 35.21
C TRP A 834 -16.14 15.44 34.54
N PRO A 835 -15.17 16.09 35.19
CA PRO A 835 -14.53 17.30 34.67
C PRO A 835 -13.69 17.04 33.40
N SER A 836 -13.20 15.81 33.21
CA SER A 836 -12.42 15.43 32.02
C SER A 836 -12.68 13.98 31.60
N GLY A 837 -12.41 13.66 30.32
CA GLY A 837 -12.47 12.27 29.82
C GLY A 837 -11.44 11.35 30.47
N PHE A 838 -10.34 11.91 30.97
CA PHE A 838 -9.32 11.19 31.73
C PHE A 838 -9.85 10.78 33.11
N GLY A 839 -10.60 11.66 33.80
CA GLY A 839 -11.26 11.31 35.06
C GLY A 839 -12.29 10.19 34.90
N LEU A 840 -12.99 10.15 33.75
CA LEU A 840 -13.89 9.05 33.41
C LEU A 840 -13.12 7.74 33.13
N LEU A 841 -11.99 7.80 32.43
CA LEU A 841 -11.10 6.64 32.25
C LEU A 841 -10.56 6.10 33.59
N LEU A 842 -10.18 6.99 34.51
CA LEU A 842 -9.73 6.66 35.87
C LEU A 842 -10.81 5.92 36.66
N SER A 843 -12.06 6.37 36.54
CA SER A 843 -13.22 5.71 37.14
C SER A 843 -13.48 4.32 36.54
N ILE A 844 -13.32 4.16 35.22
CA ILE A 844 -13.56 2.88 34.52
C ILE A 844 -12.48 1.84 34.86
N HIS A 845 -11.21 2.23 34.91
CA HIS A 845 -10.11 1.28 35.11
C HIS A 845 -9.80 0.96 36.58
N GLN A 846 -10.40 1.69 37.53
CA GLN A 846 -10.05 1.69 38.97
C GLN A 846 -8.54 2.00 39.19
N LEU A 847 -8.18 2.51 40.37
CA LEU A 847 -6.79 2.97 40.63
C LEU A 847 -5.73 1.86 40.45
N HIS A 848 -6.04 0.60 40.78
CA HIS A 848 -5.13 -0.54 40.57
C HIS A 848 -4.99 -0.95 39.10
N GLY A 849 -6.05 -0.86 38.30
CA GLY A 849 -6.01 -1.23 36.88
C GLY A 849 -5.33 -0.18 36.00
N LEU A 850 -5.27 1.07 36.45
CA LEU A 850 -4.64 2.16 35.71
C LEU A 850 -3.12 2.14 35.82
N SER A 851 -2.55 1.73 36.96
CA SER A 851 -1.10 1.48 37.08
C SER A 851 -0.65 0.42 36.07
N VAL A 852 -1.34 -0.72 36.00
CA VAL A 852 -1.09 -1.77 35.00
C VAL A 852 -1.32 -1.25 33.57
N GLY A 853 -2.38 -0.45 33.38
CA GLY A 853 -2.74 0.19 32.12
C GLY A 853 -1.64 1.09 31.53
N VAL A 854 -1.16 2.01 32.36
CA VAL A 854 -0.11 2.98 32.04
C VAL A 854 1.23 2.28 31.90
N THR A 855 1.57 1.33 32.79
CA THR A 855 2.82 0.56 32.70
C THR A 855 2.88 -0.25 31.40
N TRP A 856 1.75 -0.83 30.98
CA TRP A 856 1.66 -1.55 29.70
C TRP A 856 1.84 -0.64 28.49
N MET A 857 1.22 0.56 28.47
CA MET A 857 1.46 1.53 27.40
C MET A 857 2.90 2.04 27.40
N LEU A 858 3.49 2.28 28.57
CA LEU A 858 4.88 2.68 28.72
C LEU A 858 5.82 1.59 28.20
N ALA A 859 5.56 0.32 28.54
CA ALA A 859 6.33 -0.82 28.06
C ALA A 859 6.27 -0.94 26.52
N GLN A 860 5.11 -0.71 25.91
CA GLN A 860 4.99 -0.67 24.45
C GLN A 860 5.78 0.48 23.84
N LEU A 861 5.72 1.67 24.42
CA LEU A 861 6.50 2.82 23.96
C LEU A 861 8.01 2.55 24.08
N VAL A 862 8.47 1.99 25.20
CA VAL A 862 9.87 1.60 25.39
C VAL A 862 10.27 0.55 24.35
N ALA A 863 9.43 -0.46 24.09
CA ALA A 863 9.70 -1.46 23.05
C ALA A 863 9.81 -0.81 21.65
N ILE A 864 8.88 0.07 21.28
CA ILE A 864 8.91 0.80 20.01
C ILE A 864 10.17 1.65 19.90
N VAL A 865 10.49 2.44 20.93
CA VAL A 865 11.68 3.30 20.95
C VAL A 865 12.96 2.47 20.91
N THR A 866 13.01 1.32 21.58
CA THR A 866 14.19 0.44 21.60
C THR A 866 14.40 -0.20 20.22
N ILE A 867 13.33 -0.72 19.60
CA ILE A 867 13.39 -1.28 18.24
C ILE A 867 13.78 -0.19 17.25
N PHE A 868 13.17 0.99 17.34
CA PHE A 868 13.46 2.12 16.46
C PHE A 868 14.91 2.61 16.62
N LYS A 869 15.40 2.80 17.86
CA LYS A 869 16.78 3.22 18.11
C LYS A 869 17.79 2.19 17.60
N SER A 870 17.50 0.90 17.79
CA SER A 870 18.29 -0.21 17.25
C SER A 870 18.27 -0.30 15.72
N LEU A 871 17.23 0.24 15.10
CA LEU A 871 17.06 0.32 13.65
C LEU A 871 17.81 1.53 13.04
N THR A 872 17.92 2.63 13.78
CA THR A 872 18.59 3.87 13.32
C THR A 872 20.09 3.91 13.60
N HIS A 873 20.62 2.97 14.39
CA HIS A 873 22.04 2.83 14.76
C HIS A 873 22.53 1.45 14.34
#